data_AF-A0A1H9KIU4-F1
#
_entry.id   AF-A0A1H9KIU4-F1
#
_cell.length_a   1.000
_cell.length_b   1.000
_cell.length_c   1.000
_cell.angle_alpha   90.00
_cell.angle_beta   90.00
_cell.angle_gamma   90.00
#
_symmetry.space_group_name_H-M   'P 1'
#
loop_
_entity.id
_entity.type
_entity.pdbx_description
1 polymer ?
#
loop_
_entity_poly.entity_id
_entity_poly.type
_entity_poly.pdbx_seq_one_letter_code
_entity_poly.pdbx_strand_id
1 'polypeptide(L)'
;MTGATGAADREAPAARLTGIGLSYGKTRALDSIDLDVPAGRMVALMGPDGVGKSSLFSLVAGARVIQQGTLEVLGGDMADRRHREAVCPRIAYMPQGLGKNLYPTLTIDENLEFFGRLFGQDAQEREERIAELTRRTGLAPFRGRPAGKLSGGMKQKLGLCCALIHDPDLLLLDEPTTGVDPLSRAQFWELIESIRADRPQMSVLFSTAYMDEAARADWLIAMDAGRILATGTAQDIHARTGCEDLEQAFIALLPPERRRGHAPVVIPPREANTQDIAIEAKGLTMRFGDFTAVDHVDFRIERGEIFGFLGSNGCGKSTTMKMLTGLLTASEGQAWLFGREVRAADMETRKRVGYMSQAFSLYAELTVFQNLELHAQLFHVPQADIPARIEEMAKRFGLTDIMAELPDALPLGQRQRLSLAVAMIHKPEMLILDEPTSGVDPIARDQFWQMMVDLSRQDKVTIFISTHFMNEAARCDRMSLMHAGKVLISDTPAAIAASRGDGSLEQAFIAYLREASGQDAAAAPEESAPGPDAAKAHTEIRQFSWRRVLSFARRETLELRRDPIRATLALLGSVILMLIMGYGISTDVENLTFAVLDRDATTTSENYVLNLSGSRYFTQKAAITDYGDLDRRMRSGDISLAIEIPPGFARDIGRGVPVEIGVWADGSMPDRAETVQGYLRAMHGHWLSEFAREQTGVRPTAGAIDIETRYRYNPDVASLVAITPAVIPILLMMFPAMLTALSVVREKELGSIINFYVTPARPVEFLLGKQMPYVALAMVNFLLLFLLAAVVFRVPVTGNILVLTLAAFLYVLAATALGLLFSTFMRSQIAALFATMLGTILPATQFSGFITPVSSLEGVGKLIGSVYPAGPFITISRGVFSKALGFFDLIGPLLTLAAAFPILLVLCVMLTKKQER
;
A
#
# COMPACT_ATOMS: atom_id res chain seq x y z
N MET A 1 66.49 -17.91 -9.31
CA MET A 1 65.78 -18.87 -8.45
C MET A 1 66.03 -18.48 -7.00
N THR A 2 65.08 -17.78 -6.38
CA THR A 2 64.86 -17.67 -4.92
C THR A 2 63.62 -16.80 -4.76
N GLY A 3 62.47 -17.46 -4.56
CA GLY A 3 61.20 -16.80 -4.30
C GLY A 3 61.14 -16.35 -2.84
N ALA A 4 60.82 -15.07 -2.65
CA ALA A 4 60.38 -14.54 -1.37
C ALA A 4 58.85 -14.58 -1.35
N THR A 5 58.30 -15.52 -0.58
CA THR A 5 56.88 -15.59 -0.22
C THR A 5 56.57 -14.49 0.79
N GLY A 6 56.05 -13.36 0.32
CA GLY A 6 55.32 -12.40 1.15
C GLY A 6 53.87 -12.88 1.30
N ALA A 7 53.62 -13.71 2.32
CA ALA A 7 52.27 -13.98 2.79
C ALA A 7 51.79 -12.74 3.55
N ALA A 8 51.03 -11.87 2.90
CA ALA A 8 50.20 -10.89 3.59
C ALA A 8 49.02 -11.65 4.23
N ASP A 9 48.83 -11.47 5.54
CA ASP A 9 47.64 -11.93 6.28
C ASP A 9 46.37 -11.56 5.52
N ARG A 10 45.70 -12.55 4.92
CA ARG A 10 44.38 -12.36 4.32
C ARG A 10 43.35 -12.50 5.44
N GLU A 11 43.01 -11.38 6.06
CA GLU A 11 41.78 -11.27 6.87
C GLU A 11 40.59 -11.84 6.06
N ALA A 12 39.71 -12.59 6.74
CA ALA A 12 38.55 -13.19 6.09
C ALA A 12 37.64 -12.08 5.50
N PRO A 13 37.15 -12.21 4.26
CA PRO A 13 36.27 -11.19 3.67
C PRO A 13 34.95 -11.08 4.43
N ALA A 14 34.37 -9.89 4.48
CA ALA A 14 33.04 -9.67 5.07
C ALA A 14 31.95 -10.44 4.30
N ALA A 15 32.08 -10.50 2.97
CA ALA A 15 31.26 -11.30 2.09
C ALA A 15 32.09 -11.84 0.91
N ARG A 16 31.84 -13.09 0.51
CA ARG A 16 32.42 -13.74 -0.67
C ARG A 16 31.32 -14.27 -1.54
N LEU A 17 31.30 -13.83 -2.79
CA LEU A 17 30.36 -14.25 -3.83
C LEU A 17 31.13 -15.08 -4.86
N THR A 18 30.65 -16.27 -5.18
CA THR A 18 31.22 -17.06 -6.29
C THR A 18 30.14 -17.53 -7.25
N GLY A 19 30.30 -17.20 -8.53
CA GLY A 19 29.36 -17.52 -9.61
C GLY A 19 27.92 -17.09 -9.35
N ILE A 20 27.69 -16.00 -8.61
CA ILE A 20 26.34 -15.60 -8.20
C ILE A 20 25.51 -15.14 -9.40
N GLY A 21 24.37 -15.78 -9.61
CA GLY A 21 23.39 -15.43 -10.63
C GLY A 21 22.01 -15.15 -10.04
N LEU A 22 21.34 -14.12 -10.53
CA LEU A 22 19.99 -13.75 -10.10
C LEU A 22 19.15 -13.21 -11.27
N SER A 23 17.94 -13.75 -11.43
CA SER A 23 16.99 -13.33 -12.45
C SER A 23 15.61 -12.98 -11.87
N TYR A 24 15.00 -11.94 -12.41
CA TYR A 24 13.63 -11.49 -12.17
C TYR A 24 12.78 -11.79 -13.41
N GLY A 25 12.10 -12.93 -13.43
CA GLY A 25 11.37 -13.36 -14.63
C GLY A 25 12.30 -13.48 -15.83
N LYS A 26 12.14 -12.61 -16.83
CA LYS A 26 12.99 -12.57 -18.03
C LYS A 26 14.27 -11.73 -17.87
N THR A 27 14.33 -10.87 -16.85
CA THR A 27 15.45 -9.92 -16.67
C THR A 27 16.53 -10.53 -15.81
N ARG A 28 17.76 -10.63 -16.32
CA ARG A 28 18.92 -11.08 -15.53
C ARG A 28 19.53 -9.90 -14.80
N ALA A 29 19.44 -9.90 -13.47
CA ALA A 29 19.95 -8.81 -12.63
C ALA A 29 21.41 -9.02 -12.22
N LEU A 30 21.84 -10.27 -12.00
CA LEU A 30 23.23 -10.64 -11.71
C LEU A 30 23.64 -11.79 -12.62
N ASP A 31 24.82 -11.68 -13.21
CA ASP A 31 25.39 -12.65 -14.15
C ASP A 31 26.78 -13.09 -13.69
N SER A 32 26.82 -14.22 -12.99
CA SER A 32 28.05 -14.93 -12.61
C SER A 32 29.03 -14.02 -11.86
N ILE A 33 28.55 -13.38 -10.79
CA ILE A 33 29.34 -12.47 -9.97
C ILE A 33 30.32 -13.26 -9.11
N ASP A 34 31.61 -12.99 -9.32
CA ASP A 34 32.70 -13.37 -8.43
C ASP A 34 33.25 -12.10 -7.75
N LEU A 35 33.16 -12.03 -6.42
CA LEU A 35 33.49 -10.84 -5.65
C LEU A 35 33.87 -11.18 -4.20
N ASP A 36 35.04 -10.70 -3.76
CA ASP A 36 35.43 -10.68 -2.35
C ASP A 36 35.30 -9.23 -1.81
N VAL A 37 34.49 -9.05 -0.77
CA VAL A 37 34.31 -7.77 -0.07
C VAL A 37 35.22 -7.75 1.16
N PRO A 38 36.18 -6.80 1.26
CA PRO A 38 37.11 -6.76 2.39
C PRO A 38 36.39 -6.43 3.71
N ALA A 39 36.82 -7.05 4.81
CA ALA A 39 36.33 -6.75 6.16
C ALA A 39 36.99 -5.48 6.74
N GLY A 40 36.31 -4.82 7.68
CA GLY A 40 36.75 -3.62 8.40
C GLY A 40 36.90 -2.34 7.54
N ARG A 41 36.44 -2.40 6.29
CA ARG A 41 36.56 -1.30 5.32
C ARG A 41 35.22 -0.71 4.94
N MET A 42 35.26 0.53 4.50
CA MET A 42 34.17 1.19 3.80
C MET A 42 34.29 0.90 2.30
N VAL A 43 33.29 0.21 1.74
CA VAL A 43 33.29 -0.30 0.37
C VAL A 43 32.14 0.31 -0.41
N ALA A 44 32.42 0.93 -1.56
CA ALA A 44 31.41 1.49 -2.45
C ALA A 44 31.14 0.54 -3.63
N LEU A 45 29.87 0.21 -3.86
CA LEU A 45 29.38 -0.40 -5.10
C LEU A 45 28.86 0.71 -6.02
N MET A 46 29.67 1.07 -7.01
CA MET A 46 29.38 2.13 -7.98
C MET A 46 28.83 1.56 -9.28
N GLY A 47 27.77 2.19 -9.78
CA GLY A 47 27.18 1.86 -11.06
C GLY A 47 25.81 2.52 -11.24
N PRO A 48 25.31 2.63 -12.47
CA PRO A 48 24.03 3.26 -12.75
C PRO A 48 22.83 2.49 -12.18
N ASP A 49 21.65 3.09 -12.23
CA ASP A 49 20.42 2.46 -11.76
C ASP A 49 20.06 1.23 -12.60
N GLY A 50 19.56 0.19 -11.94
CA GLY A 50 19.15 -1.04 -12.61
C GLY A 50 20.28 -2.03 -12.96
N VAL A 51 21.55 -1.74 -12.66
CA VAL A 51 22.67 -2.68 -12.94
C VAL A 51 22.74 -3.88 -12.02
N GLY A 52 21.92 -3.94 -10.96
CA GLY A 52 21.86 -5.07 -10.02
C GLY A 52 22.36 -4.77 -8.59
N LYS A 53 22.71 -3.51 -8.27
CA LYS A 53 23.24 -3.11 -6.95
C LYS A 53 22.36 -3.57 -5.78
N SER A 54 21.10 -3.15 -5.76
CA SER A 54 20.13 -3.52 -4.71
C SER A 54 19.84 -5.03 -4.65
N SER A 55 19.98 -5.72 -5.79
CA SER A 55 19.83 -7.17 -5.85
C SER A 55 20.99 -7.89 -5.17
N LEU A 56 22.22 -7.41 -5.37
CA LEU A 56 23.41 -7.90 -4.66
C LEU A 56 23.27 -7.68 -3.14
N PHE A 57 22.86 -6.47 -2.73
CA PHE A 57 22.64 -6.14 -1.32
C PHE A 57 21.58 -7.02 -0.66
N SER A 58 20.47 -7.27 -1.35
CA SER A 58 19.39 -8.14 -0.86
C SER A 58 19.85 -9.59 -0.66
N LEU A 59 20.79 -10.08 -1.47
CA LEU A 59 21.40 -11.40 -1.29
C LEU A 59 22.33 -11.42 -0.07
N VAL A 60 23.24 -10.44 0.03
CA VAL A 60 24.20 -10.32 1.16
C VAL A 60 23.47 -10.14 2.49
N ALA A 61 22.36 -9.39 2.51
CA ALA A 61 21.51 -9.21 3.70
C ALA A 61 20.71 -10.48 4.08
N GLY A 62 20.67 -11.49 3.20
CA GLY A 62 19.83 -12.68 3.37
C GLY A 62 18.34 -12.45 3.11
N ALA A 63 17.95 -11.26 2.61
CA ALA A 63 16.56 -10.91 2.31
C ALA A 63 15.99 -11.68 1.10
N ARG A 64 16.86 -12.12 0.17
CA ARG A 64 16.48 -12.83 -1.05
C ARG A 64 17.10 -14.22 -1.13
N VAL A 65 16.40 -15.15 -1.77
CA VAL A 65 16.89 -16.52 -2.01
C VAL A 65 17.98 -16.51 -3.09
N ILE A 66 19.09 -17.21 -2.81
CA ILE A 66 20.17 -17.45 -3.78
C ILE A 66 19.65 -18.42 -4.86
N GLN A 67 19.74 -18.02 -6.13
CA GLN A 67 19.27 -18.85 -7.26
C GLN A 67 20.40 -19.66 -7.89
N GLN A 68 21.60 -19.08 -8.02
CA GLN A 68 22.80 -19.69 -8.59
C GLN A 68 24.06 -19.20 -7.85
N GLY A 69 25.10 -20.03 -7.77
CA GLY A 69 26.36 -19.71 -7.10
C GLY A 69 26.34 -19.97 -5.59
N THR A 70 27.43 -19.60 -4.91
CA THR A 70 27.55 -19.66 -3.44
C THR A 70 27.86 -18.27 -2.89
N LEU A 71 27.29 -17.98 -1.71
CA LEU A 71 27.45 -16.71 -1.02
C LEU A 71 27.83 -16.99 0.43
N GLU A 72 29.03 -16.61 0.81
CA GLU A 72 29.50 -16.64 2.20
C GLU A 72 29.45 -15.23 2.79
N VAL A 73 28.89 -15.07 3.99
CA VAL A 73 28.85 -13.79 4.70
C VAL A 73 29.24 -14.03 6.15
N LEU A 74 30.15 -13.21 6.67
CA LEU A 74 30.72 -13.32 8.02
C LEU A 74 31.17 -14.75 8.37
N GLY A 75 31.85 -15.41 7.42
CA GLY A 75 32.52 -16.70 7.62
C GLY A 75 31.66 -17.95 7.42
N GLY A 76 30.47 -17.88 6.81
CA GLY A 76 29.69 -19.07 6.45
C GLY A 76 28.66 -18.86 5.36
N ASP A 77 28.10 -19.97 4.86
CA ASP A 77 27.20 -19.99 3.69
C ASP A 77 25.78 -19.50 4.03
N MET A 78 25.31 -18.50 3.28
CA MET A 78 23.98 -17.91 3.42
C MET A 78 22.86 -18.82 2.90
N ALA A 79 23.16 -19.87 2.14
CA ALA A 79 22.20 -20.92 1.78
C ALA A 79 21.79 -21.76 3.02
N ASP A 80 22.71 -21.99 3.97
CA ASP A 80 22.40 -22.68 5.22
C ASP A 80 21.48 -21.82 6.10
N ARG A 81 20.32 -22.38 6.44
CA ARG A 81 19.33 -21.75 7.31
C ARG A 81 19.87 -21.49 8.71
N ARG A 82 20.69 -22.39 9.27
CA ARG A 82 21.22 -22.25 10.64
C ARG A 82 22.21 -21.10 10.72
N HIS A 83 23.18 -21.07 9.80
CA HIS A 83 24.12 -19.96 9.66
C HIS A 83 23.38 -18.63 9.44
N ARG A 84 22.45 -18.58 8.49
CA ARG A 84 21.66 -17.37 8.20
C ARG A 84 20.87 -16.86 9.41
N GLU A 85 20.21 -17.74 10.17
CA GLU A 85 19.50 -17.34 11.40
C GLU A 85 20.44 -16.78 12.49
N ALA A 86 21.70 -17.21 12.53
CA ALA A 86 22.72 -16.73 13.46
C ALA A 86 23.40 -15.43 13.01
N VAL A 87 23.60 -15.23 11.70
CA VAL A 87 24.34 -14.11 11.12
C VAL A 87 23.47 -12.90 10.77
N CYS A 88 22.23 -13.07 10.31
CA CYS A 88 21.35 -11.92 10.00
C CYS A 88 21.23 -10.88 11.14
N PRO A 89 21.20 -11.26 12.44
CA PRO A 89 21.18 -10.29 13.54
C PRO A 89 22.45 -9.45 13.68
N ARG A 90 23.54 -9.83 13.01
CA ARG A 90 24.83 -9.12 12.96
C ARG A 90 24.96 -8.28 11.68
N ILE A 91 23.96 -8.33 10.79
CA ILE A 91 23.91 -7.58 9.54
C ILE A 91 22.79 -6.55 9.64
N ALA A 92 23.12 -5.28 9.46
CA ALA A 92 22.14 -4.22 9.31
C ALA A 92 21.93 -3.92 7.83
N TYR A 93 20.67 -3.86 7.39
CA TYR A 93 20.34 -3.51 6.01
C TYR A 93 19.39 -2.32 5.95
N MET A 94 19.84 -1.27 5.26
CA MET A 94 19.06 -0.10 4.90
C MET A 94 18.74 -0.18 3.40
N PRO A 95 17.49 -0.47 3.01
CA PRO A 95 17.08 -0.66 1.62
C PRO A 95 16.99 0.67 0.85
N GLN A 96 17.09 0.59 -0.49
CA GLN A 96 16.95 1.74 -1.37
C GLN A 96 15.57 2.40 -1.24
N GLY A 97 15.57 3.71 -1.02
CA GLY A 97 14.40 4.58 -1.04
C GLY A 97 14.06 5.20 0.32
N LEU A 98 13.58 6.45 0.27
CA LEU A 98 13.35 7.29 1.45
C LEU A 98 12.34 6.66 2.43
N GLY A 99 12.87 6.05 3.50
CA GLY A 99 12.07 5.52 4.61
C GLY A 99 11.33 4.22 4.31
N LYS A 100 11.77 3.41 3.34
CA LYS A 100 11.17 2.08 3.09
C LYS A 100 11.32 1.11 4.27
N ASN A 101 12.37 1.27 5.08
CA ASN A 101 12.55 0.54 6.33
C ASN A 101 11.82 1.15 7.53
N LEU A 102 11.14 2.29 7.35
CA LEU A 102 10.47 3.00 8.44
C LEU A 102 8.96 2.76 8.42
N TYR A 103 8.34 2.93 9.58
CA TYR A 103 6.89 2.96 9.73
C TYR A 103 6.42 4.42 9.75
N PRO A 104 5.79 4.95 8.67
CA PRO A 104 5.54 6.39 8.53
C PRO A 104 4.61 6.98 9.58
N THR A 105 3.71 6.16 10.10
CA THR A 105 2.73 6.54 11.12
C THR A 105 3.32 6.60 12.53
N LEU A 106 4.47 5.95 12.76
CA LEU A 106 5.17 5.89 14.06
C LEU A 106 6.11 7.08 14.23
N THR A 107 6.34 7.51 15.46
CA THR A 107 7.33 8.54 15.82
C THR A 107 8.75 8.01 15.68
N ILE A 108 9.75 8.90 15.79
CA ILE A 108 11.18 8.52 15.86
C ILE A 108 11.38 7.50 16.99
N ASP A 109 10.88 7.81 18.19
CA ASP A 109 10.99 6.89 19.34
C ASP A 109 10.29 5.56 19.09
N GLU A 110 9.09 5.56 18.54
CA GLU A 110 8.34 4.31 18.32
C GLU A 110 9.00 3.41 17.27
N ASN A 111 9.60 3.99 16.23
CA ASN A 111 10.39 3.23 15.26
C ASN A 111 11.60 2.58 15.93
N LEU A 112 12.40 3.37 16.66
CA LEU A 112 13.60 2.86 17.33
C LEU A 112 13.26 1.85 18.43
N GLU A 113 12.20 2.11 19.21
CA GLU A 113 11.70 1.18 20.21
C GLU A 113 11.34 -0.18 19.59
N PHE A 114 10.68 -0.16 18.43
CA PHE A 114 10.29 -1.37 17.73
C PHE A 114 11.51 -2.19 17.32
N PHE A 115 12.50 -1.58 16.66
CA PHE A 115 13.72 -2.28 16.26
C PHE A 115 14.51 -2.79 17.47
N GLY A 116 14.75 -1.97 18.49
CA GLY A 116 15.48 -2.41 19.69
C GLY A 116 14.82 -3.61 20.38
N ARG A 117 13.48 -3.68 20.39
CA ARG A 117 12.75 -4.85 20.92
C ARG A 117 12.86 -6.09 20.03
N LEU A 118 12.90 -5.92 18.71
CA LEU A 118 13.09 -7.06 17.78
C LEU A 118 14.44 -7.74 17.99
N PHE A 119 15.49 -6.96 18.24
CA PHE A 119 16.84 -7.44 18.54
C PHE A 119 17.06 -7.83 20.00
N GLY A 120 16.04 -7.72 20.86
CA GLY A 120 16.07 -8.26 22.22
C GLY A 120 16.67 -7.36 23.29
N GLN A 121 17.04 -6.11 22.97
CA GLN A 121 17.61 -5.13 23.93
C GLN A 121 16.65 -4.85 25.06
N ASP A 122 17.09 -4.81 26.32
CA ASP A 122 16.21 -4.55 27.45
C ASP A 122 15.60 -3.12 27.44
N ALA A 123 14.83 -2.74 28.46
CA ALA A 123 14.18 -1.43 28.47
C ALA A 123 15.16 -0.26 28.66
N GLN A 124 16.17 -0.45 29.50
CA GLN A 124 17.13 0.58 29.87
C GLN A 124 18.18 0.77 28.78
N GLU A 125 18.80 -0.33 28.35
CA GLU A 125 19.77 -0.36 27.24
C GLU A 125 19.19 0.30 25.98
N ARG A 126 17.93 -0.01 25.66
CA ARG A 126 17.27 0.57 24.49
C ARG A 126 17.08 2.08 24.62
N GLU A 127 16.69 2.59 25.80
CA GLU A 127 16.52 4.04 25.98
C GLU A 127 17.86 4.77 25.93
N GLU A 128 18.90 4.21 26.55
CA GLU A 128 20.27 4.74 26.47
C GLU A 128 20.74 4.81 25.02
N ARG A 129 20.55 3.73 24.25
CA ARG A 129 20.93 3.66 22.83
C ARG A 129 20.13 4.60 21.95
N ILE A 130 18.81 4.71 22.17
CA ILE A 130 17.95 5.66 21.46
C ILE A 130 18.41 7.09 21.71
N ALA A 131 18.68 7.43 22.98
CA ALA A 131 19.14 8.77 23.35
C ALA A 131 20.51 9.10 22.74
N GLU A 132 21.44 8.15 22.73
CA GLU A 132 22.75 8.29 22.10
C GLU A 132 22.63 8.52 20.59
N LEU A 133 21.95 7.62 19.87
CA LEU A 133 21.81 7.71 18.42
C LEU A 133 21.08 8.99 18.01
N THR A 134 19.98 9.33 18.67
CA THR A 134 19.22 10.55 18.33
C THR A 134 19.99 11.83 18.62
N ARG A 135 20.89 11.86 19.63
CA ARG A 135 21.80 12.99 19.84
C ARG A 135 22.82 13.09 18.71
N ARG A 136 23.53 12.00 18.39
CA ARG A 136 24.56 11.97 17.33
C ARG A 136 24.01 12.36 15.96
N THR A 137 22.77 11.98 15.66
CA THR A 137 22.14 12.31 14.37
C THR A 137 21.38 13.63 14.36
N GLY A 138 21.38 14.40 15.46
CA GLY A 138 20.61 15.64 15.58
C GLY A 138 19.07 15.45 15.55
N LEU A 139 18.58 14.23 15.84
CA LEU A 139 17.15 13.90 15.86
C LEU A 139 16.52 14.03 17.27
N ALA A 140 17.33 14.25 18.31
CA ALA A 140 16.89 14.40 19.69
C ALA A 140 15.71 15.39 19.90
N PRO A 141 15.71 16.61 19.30
CA PRO A 141 14.57 17.53 19.48
C PRO A 141 13.29 17.08 18.76
N PHE A 142 13.37 16.09 17.86
CA PHE A 142 12.26 15.63 17.03
C PHE A 142 11.73 14.24 17.42
N ARG A 143 12.16 13.68 18.56
CA ARG A 143 11.81 12.31 19.01
C ARG A 143 10.32 11.98 18.95
N GLY A 144 9.45 12.94 19.25
CA GLY A 144 7.98 12.80 19.19
C GLY A 144 7.34 12.97 17.80
N ARG A 145 8.12 13.29 16.75
CA ARG A 145 7.60 13.57 15.41
C ARG A 145 7.39 12.27 14.61
N PRO A 146 6.24 12.07 13.93
CA PRO A 146 6.01 10.92 13.05
C PRO A 146 7.00 10.87 11.88
N ALA A 147 7.50 9.68 11.54
CA ALA A 147 8.48 9.46 10.48
C ALA A 147 7.99 9.96 9.11
N GLY A 148 6.69 9.83 8.81
CA GLY A 148 6.08 10.33 7.58
C GLY A 148 6.19 11.84 7.41
N LYS A 149 6.27 12.59 8.52
CA LYS A 149 6.38 14.06 8.55
C LYS A 149 7.82 14.58 8.60
N LEU A 150 8.83 13.70 8.56
CA LEU A 150 10.23 14.07 8.53
C LEU A 150 10.68 14.47 7.11
N SER A 151 11.72 15.32 7.00
CA SER A 151 12.37 15.59 5.71
C SER A 151 13.10 14.34 5.19
N GLY A 152 13.46 14.31 3.90
CA GLY A 152 14.19 13.18 3.31
C GLY A 152 15.48 12.84 4.08
N GLY A 153 16.32 13.83 4.35
CA GLY A 153 17.54 13.65 5.14
C GLY A 153 17.27 13.16 6.57
N MET A 154 16.23 13.67 7.25
CA MET A 154 15.84 13.19 8.57
C MET A 154 15.33 11.74 8.54
N LYS A 155 14.61 11.33 7.49
CA LYS A 155 14.18 9.94 7.29
C LYS A 155 15.38 9.02 7.11
N GLN A 156 16.38 9.42 6.33
CA GLN A 156 17.59 8.60 6.15
C GLN A 156 18.41 8.50 7.44
N LYS A 157 18.56 9.60 8.19
CA LYS A 157 19.19 9.58 9.52
C LYS A 157 18.44 8.65 10.48
N LEU A 158 17.11 8.67 10.50
CA LEU A 158 16.30 7.74 11.31
C LEU A 158 16.46 6.29 10.84
N GLY A 159 16.48 6.05 9.53
CA GLY A 159 16.72 4.74 8.94
C GLY A 159 18.07 4.17 9.36
N LEU A 160 19.10 5.00 9.36
CA LEU A 160 20.42 4.65 9.86
C LEU A 160 20.42 4.36 11.37
N CYS A 161 19.73 5.16 12.20
CA CYS A 161 19.57 4.85 13.62
C CYS A 161 18.89 3.49 13.84
N CYS A 162 17.87 3.16 13.06
CA CYS A 162 17.19 1.86 13.14
C CYS A 162 18.13 0.71 12.75
N ALA A 163 18.97 0.92 11.74
CA ALA A 163 19.99 -0.04 11.30
C ALA A 163 21.09 -0.24 12.35
N LEU A 164 21.50 0.82 13.05
CA LEU A 164 22.60 0.78 14.01
C LEU A 164 22.18 0.45 15.44
N ILE A 165 20.88 0.41 15.73
CA ILE A 165 20.40 0.25 17.11
C ILE A 165 20.95 -1.02 17.75
N HIS A 166 21.18 -2.08 16.98
CA HIS A 166 21.56 -3.41 17.44
C HIS A 166 23.04 -3.76 17.24
N ASP A 167 23.89 -2.77 16.93
CA ASP A 167 25.35 -2.93 16.84
C ASP A 167 25.82 -4.00 15.84
N PRO A 168 25.60 -3.78 14.54
CA PRO A 168 25.96 -4.74 13.49
C PRO A 168 27.47 -4.81 13.23
N ASP A 169 27.92 -5.96 12.75
CA ASP A 169 29.29 -6.15 12.22
C ASP A 169 29.40 -5.76 10.75
N LEU A 170 28.30 -5.91 10.00
CA LEU A 170 28.20 -5.55 8.59
C LEU A 170 27.01 -4.61 8.37
N LEU A 171 27.29 -3.38 7.94
CA LEU A 171 26.30 -2.36 7.61
C LEU A 171 26.15 -2.25 6.08
N LEU A 172 24.96 -2.60 5.58
CA LEU A 172 24.59 -2.55 4.18
C LEU A 172 23.70 -1.32 3.93
N LEU A 173 24.20 -0.34 3.19
CA LEU A 173 23.50 0.90 2.87
C LEU A 173 23.19 0.97 1.36
N ASP A 174 21.97 0.64 0.97
CA ASP A 174 21.59 0.64 -0.44
C ASP A 174 21.10 2.03 -0.86
N GLU A 175 21.94 2.78 -1.57
CA GLU A 175 21.68 4.15 -2.02
C GLU A 175 21.13 5.06 -0.90
N PRO A 176 21.85 5.18 0.21
CA PRO A 176 21.34 5.79 1.45
C PRO A 176 21.08 7.29 1.34
N THR A 177 21.69 7.95 0.36
CA THR A 177 21.68 9.40 0.15
C THR A 177 20.83 9.82 -1.04
N THR A 178 20.23 8.88 -1.79
CA THR A 178 19.35 9.20 -2.92
C THR A 178 18.15 10.02 -2.46
N GLY A 179 17.93 11.17 -3.12
CA GLY A 179 16.85 12.10 -2.79
C GLY A 179 17.10 12.92 -1.50
N VAL A 180 18.34 13.02 -1.04
CA VAL A 180 18.77 13.86 0.08
C VAL A 180 19.59 15.04 -0.46
N ASP A 181 19.45 16.23 0.15
CA ASP A 181 20.19 17.42 -0.28
C ASP A 181 21.70 17.34 0.03
N PRO A 182 22.56 18.07 -0.71
CA PRO A 182 24.02 17.96 -0.56
C PRO A 182 24.54 18.14 0.87
N LEU A 183 24.02 19.11 1.63
CA LEU A 183 24.43 19.32 3.03
C LEU A 183 24.04 18.13 3.90
N SER A 184 22.78 17.68 3.81
CA SER A 184 22.32 16.50 4.55
C SER A 184 23.08 15.23 4.16
N ARG A 185 23.54 15.09 2.90
CA ARG A 185 24.39 13.97 2.44
C ARG A 185 25.78 14.04 3.06
N ALA A 186 26.42 15.20 3.06
CA ALA A 186 27.71 15.38 3.72
C ALA A 186 27.64 15.03 5.22
N GLN A 187 26.62 15.55 5.91
CA GLN A 187 26.36 15.22 7.32
C GLN A 187 26.08 13.72 7.55
N PHE A 188 25.44 13.05 6.59
CA PHE A 188 25.18 11.61 6.68
C PHE A 188 26.50 10.82 6.64
N TRP A 189 27.42 11.17 5.74
CA TRP A 189 28.72 10.50 5.64
C TRP A 189 29.64 10.82 6.82
N GLU A 190 29.70 12.07 7.28
CA GLU A 190 30.41 12.44 8.52
C GLU A 190 29.94 11.62 9.72
N LEU A 191 28.63 11.36 9.80
CA LEU A 191 28.05 10.51 10.84
C LEU A 191 28.52 9.05 10.72
N ILE A 192 28.51 8.46 9.52
CA ILE A 192 29.02 7.09 9.28
C ILE A 192 30.50 6.99 9.67
N GLU A 193 31.31 7.94 9.25
CA GLU A 193 32.74 8.02 9.59
C GLU A 193 32.93 8.09 11.11
N SER A 194 32.16 8.92 11.82
CA SER A 194 32.22 9.00 13.29
C SER A 194 31.87 7.67 13.97
N ILE A 195 30.90 6.92 13.43
CA ILE A 195 30.45 5.65 14.03
C ILE A 195 31.48 4.55 13.75
N ARG A 196 32.13 4.58 12.59
CA ARG A 196 33.22 3.67 12.25
C ARG A 196 34.47 3.96 13.09
N ALA A 197 34.75 5.22 13.42
CA ALA A 197 35.86 5.57 14.31
C ALA A 197 35.72 4.89 15.69
N ASP A 198 34.49 4.80 16.21
CA ASP A 198 34.20 4.08 17.46
C ASP A 198 34.23 2.54 17.29
N ARG A 199 34.09 2.03 16.06
CA ARG A 199 33.98 0.60 15.73
C ARG A 199 34.80 0.24 14.49
N PRO A 200 36.13 0.20 14.60
CA PRO A 200 37.02 -0.04 13.46
C PRO A 200 36.80 -1.42 12.80
N GLN A 201 36.28 -2.41 13.54
CA GLN A 201 35.94 -3.73 13.00
C GLN A 201 34.65 -3.77 12.15
N MET A 202 33.80 -2.74 12.21
CA MET A 202 32.55 -2.71 11.45
C MET A 202 32.84 -2.54 9.95
N SER A 203 32.30 -3.42 9.13
CA SER A 203 32.40 -3.34 7.67
C SER A 203 31.19 -2.57 7.11
N VAL A 204 31.42 -1.60 6.24
CA VAL A 204 30.35 -0.80 5.64
C VAL A 204 30.36 -1.01 4.14
N LEU A 205 29.30 -1.58 3.59
CA LEU A 205 29.12 -1.73 2.15
C LEU A 205 27.95 -0.83 1.74
N PHE A 206 28.19 0.14 0.85
CA PHE A 206 27.17 1.05 0.38
C PHE A 206 27.11 1.09 -1.14
N SER A 207 25.91 1.23 -1.70
CA SER A 207 25.72 1.45 -3.13
C SER A 207 25.48 2.93 -3.39
N THR A 208 26.01 3.46 -4.48
CA THR A 208 25.77 4.85 -4.87
C THR A 208 25.83 5.02 -6.38
N ALA A 209 25.03 5.95 -6.89
CA ALA A 209 25.14 6.48 -8.24
C ALA A 209 26.01 7.76 -8.28
N TYR A 210 26.38 8.30 -7.12
CA TYR A 210 27.18 9.52 -6.99
C TYR A 210 28.67 9.17 -6.85
N MET A 211 29.47 9.57 -7.83
CA MET A 211 30.91 9.26 -7.85
C MET A 211 31.67 9.96 -6.72
N ASP A 212 31.26 11.17 -6.33
CA ASP A 212 31.86 11.90 -5.19
C ASP A 212 31.65 11.17 -3.85
N GLU A 213 30.57 10.40 -3.71
CA GLU A 213 30.33 9.57 -2.54
C GLU A 213 31.18 8.30 -2.59
N ALA A 214 31.28 7.68 -3.77
CA ALA A 214 32.13 6.53 -3.97
C ALA A 214 33.60 6.85 -3.67
N ALA A 215 34.08 8.04 -4.05
CA ALA A 215 35.45 8.50 -3.81
C ALA A 215 35.87 8.53 -2.32
N ARG A 216 34.91 8.53 -1.38
CA ARG A 216 35.16 8.48 0.06
C ARG A 216 35.48 7.08 0.58
N ALA A 217 35.23 6.04 -0.21
CA ALA A 217 35.40 4.66 0.22
C ALA A 217 36.87 4.20 0.18
N ASP A 218 37.21 3.27 1.09
CA ASP A 218 38.52 2.61 1.11
C ASP A 218 38.68 1.63 -0.06
N TRP A 219 37.56 1.13 -0.60
CA TRP A 219 37.52 0.15 -1.69
C TRP A 219 36.32 0.38 -2.61
N LEU A 220 36.52 0.23 -3.91
CA LEU A 220 35.53 0.46 -4.95
C LEU A 220 35.23 -0.82 -5.71
N ILE A 221 33.96 -1.00 -6.07
CA ILE A 221 33.46 -2.07 -6.91
C ILE A 221 32.64 -1.43 -8.03
N ALA A 222 33.17 -1.42 -9.25
CA ALA A 222 32.48 -0.91 -10.42
C ALA A 222 31.64 -2.02 -11.06
N MET A 223 30.35 -1.75 -11.28
CA MET A 223 29.39 -2.74 -11.79
C MET A 223 28.57 -2.17 -12.96
N ASP A 224 28.38 -2.98 -14.00
CA ASP A 224 27.44 -2.70 -15.10
C ASP A 224 26.74 -3.97 -15.58
N ALA A 225 25.46 -3.85 -15.94
CA ALA A 225 24.65 -4.91 -16.53
C ALA A 225 24.76 -6.29 -15.81
N GLY A 226 24.77 -6.30 -14.48
CA GLY A 226 24.86 -7.54 -13.71
C GLY A 226 26.26 -8.15 -13.63
N ARG A 227 27.32 -7.42 -14.00
CA ARG A 227 28.72 -7.89 -13.98
C ARG A 227 29.65 -6.89 -13.28
N ILE A 228 30.69 -7.42 -12.63
CA ILE A 228 31.77 -6.60 -12.05
C ILE A 228 32.74 -6.21 -13.17
N LEU A 229 33.01 -4.91 -13.29
CA LEU A 229 33.96 -4.34 -14.25
C LEU A 229 35.37 -4.26 -13.65
N ALA A 230 35.46 -3.75 -12.42
CA ALA A 230 36.72 -3.58 -11.70
C ALA A 230 36.49 -3.52 -10.19
N THR A 231 37.52 -3.90 -9.44
CA THR A 231 37.59 -3.74 -7.99
C THR A 231 38.98 -3.22 -7.60
N GLY A 232 39.06 -2.35 -6.61
CA GLY A 232 40.33 -1.80 -6.11
C GLY A 232 40.13 -0.52 -5.32
N THR A 233 41.23 0.13 -4.93
CA THR A 233 41.18 1.48 -4.37
C THR A 233 40.90 2.51 -5.48
N ALA A 234 40.53 3.75 -5.11
CA ALA A 234 40.37 4.84 -6.09
C ALA A 234 41.64 5.07 -6.93
N GLN A 235 42.81 4.98 -6.29
CA GLN A 235 44.10 5.08 -6.98
C GLN A 235 44.31 3.95 -7.99
N ASP A 236 43.93 2.71 -7.64
CA ASP A 236 44.01 1.57 -8.56
C ASP A 236 43.10 1.77 -9.78
N ILE A 237 41.90 2.32 -9.57
CA ILE A 237 40.96 2.59 -10.66
C ILE A 237 41.50 3.70 -11.57
N HIS A 238 41.98 4.82 -11.01
CA HIS A 238 42.57 5.92 -11.80
C HIS A 238 43.81 5.46 -12.57
N ALA A 239 44.69 4.66 -11.95
CA ALA A 239 45.87 4.13 -12.62
C ALA A 239 45.53 3.19 -13.79
N ARG A 240 44.42 2.43 -13.70
CA ARG A 240 43.95 1.55 -14.79
C ARG A 240 43.33 2.31 -15.96
N THR A 241 42.69 3.44 -15.70
CA THR A 241 41.93 4.18 -16.73
C THR A 241 42.69 5.38 -17.29
N GLY A 242 43.65 5.92 -16.54
CA GLY A 242 44.39 7.14 -16.89
C GLY A 242 43.57 8.42 -16.69
N CYS A 243 42.44 8.36 -16.00
CA CYS A 243 41.56 9.50 -15.71
C CYS A 243 41.78 9.99 -14.27
N GLU A 244 41.75 11.30 -14.06
CA GLU A 244 41.82 11.91 -12.72
C GLU A 244 40.46 11.96 -12.02
N ASP A 245 39.38 11.95 -12.79
CA ASP A 245 38.01 11.97 -12.30
C ASP A 245 37.39 10.55 -12.30
N LEU A 246 36.68 10.21 -11.22
CA LEU A 246 36.13 8.88 -11.01
C LEU A 246 34.93 8.59 -11.95
N GLU A 247 34.16 9.61 -12.35
CA GLU A 247 33.08 9.47 -13.33
C GLU A 247 33.65 9.10 -14.70
N GLN A 248 34.69 9.81 -15.15
CA GLN A 248 35.41 9.48 -16.38
C GLN A 248 36.07 8.10 -16.32
N ALA A 249 36.68 7.76 -15.17
CA ALA A 249 37.27 6.44 -14.97
C ALA A 249 36.21 5.32 -15.08
N PHE A 250 35.02 5.51 -14.49
CA PHE A 250 33.92 4.57 -14.64
C PHE A 250 33.49 4.41 -16.09
N ILE A 251 33.33 5.52 -16.82
CA ILE A 251 32.97 5.50 -18.25
C ILE A 251 34.03 4.75 -19.06
N ALA A 252 35.31 4.94 -18.77
CA ALA A 252 36.41 4.23 -19.42
C ALA A 252 36.41 2.71 -19.17
N LEU A 253 35.84 2.25 -18.04
CA LEU A 253 35.69 0.83 -17.70
C LEU A 253 34.49 0.17 -18.39
N LEU A 254 33.50 0.93 -18.88
CA LEU A 254 32.30 0.37 -19.53
C LEU A 254 32.64 -0.39 -20.82
N PRO A 255 31.85 -1.37 -21.27
CA PRO A 255 32.09 -2.06 -22.54
C PRO A 255 32.14 -1.11 -23.76
N PRO A 256 32.93 -1.40 -24.81
CA PRO A 256 33.05 -0.54 -25.99
C PRO A 256 31.71 -0.25 -26.67
N GLU A 257 30.78 -1.22 -26.68
CA GLU A 257 29.46 -1.04 -27.30
C GLU A 257 28.65 0.06 -26.61
N ARG A 258 28.78 0.20 -25.29
CA ARG A 258 28.10 1.26 -24.53
C ARG A 258 28.78 2.62 -24.64
N ARG A 259 30.09 2.63 -24.90
CA ARG A 259 30.86 3.86 -25.16
C ARG A 259 30.65 4.41 -26.57
N ARG A 260 30.14 3.61 -27.53
CA ARG A 260 29.94 4.06 -28.91
C ARG A 260 28.98 5.25 -28.97
N GLY A 261 29.47 6.37 -29.50
CA GLY A 261 28.70 7.61 -29.64
C GLY A 261 28.69 8.49 -28.39
N HIS A 262 29.36 8.10 -27.30
CA HIS A 262 29.56 8.98 -26.16
C HIS A 262 30.68 9.98 -26.47
N ALA A 263 30.34 11.26 -26.44
CA ALA A 263 31.29 12.36 -26.44
C ALA A 263 31.02 13.23 -25.20
N PRO A 264 32.06 13.77 -24.55
CA PRO A 264 31.86 14.69 -23.43
C PRO A 264 31.03 15.89 -23.90
N VAL A 265 30.00 16.23 -23.14
CA VAL A 265 29.10 17.35 -23.48
C VAL A 265 29.87 18.66 -23.31
N VAL A 266 30.09 19.36 -24.42
CA VAL A 266 30.68 20.71 -24.42
C VAL A 266 29.55 21.70 -24.68
N ILE A 267 29.47 22.73 -23.87
CA ILE A 267 28.42 23.75 -23.96
C ILE A 267 28.98 24.93 -24.72
N PRO A 268 28.54 25.16 -25.96
CA PRO A 268 29.01 26.30 -26.73
C PRO A 268 28.63 27.60 -26.00
N PRO A 269 29.53 28.59 -25.93
CA PRO A 269 29.23 29.87 -25.32
C PRO A 269 28.03 30.53 -26.03
N ARG A 270 27.14 31.14 -25.24
CA ARG A 270 25.98 31.87 -25.77
C ARG A 270 26.40 33.28 -26.18
N GLU A 271 25.84 33.79 -27.27
CA GLU A 271 25.88 35.22 -27.58
C GLU A 271 25.00 35.96 -26.57
N ALA A 272 25.63 36.73 -25.67
CA ALA A 272 24.91 37.44 -24.62
C ALA A 272 24.12 38.63 -25.20
N ASN A 273 22.79 38.54 -25.17
CA ASN A 273 21.91 39.67 -25.43
C ASN A 273 21.03 39.93 -24.20
N THR A 274 21.47 40.85 -23.34
CA THR A 274 20.89 41.15 -22.03
C THR A 274 19.52 41.85 -22.07
N GLN A 275 18.95 42.11 -23.26
CA GLN A 275 17.70 42.87 -23.41
C GLN A 275 16.44 42.01 -23.58
N ASP A 276 16.54 40.72 -23.93
CA ASP A 276 15.38 39.85 -24.19
C ASP A 276 15.15 38.87 -23.02
N ILE A 277 14.22 39.21 -22.11
CA ILE A 277 13.90 38.45 -20.89
C ILE A 277 12.75 37.47 -21.15
N ALA A 278 12.99 36.17 -20.93
CA ALA A 278 11.99 35.13 -21.03
C ALA A 278 11.18 34.97 -19.73
N ILE A 279 11.84 34.99 -18.57
CA ILE A 279 11.18 34.99 -17.25
C ILE A 279 11.66 36.15 -16.40
N GLU A 280 10.73 36.86 -15.78
CA GLU A 280 11.01 37.77 -14.68
C GLU A 280 10.14 37.40 -13.47
N ALA A 281 10.75 37.26 -12.29
CA ALA A 281 10.04 37.08 -11.02
C ALA A 281 10.44 38.21 -10.06
N LYS A 282 9.45 38.85 -9.40
CA LYS A 282 9.66 39.92 -8.42
C LYS A 282 8.92 39.64 -7.12
N GLY A 283 9.66 39.55 -6.03
CA GLY A 283 9.14 39.32 -4.68
C GLY A 283 8.21 38.11 -4.59
N LEU A 284 8.46 37.06 -5.39
CA LEU A 284 7.53 35.94 -5.55
C LEU A 284 7.49 35.11 -4.27
N THR A 285 6.30 34.98 -3.68
CA THR A 285 6.10 34.33 -2.37
C THR A 285 4.93 33.35 -2.42
N MET A 286 5.11 32.19 -1.78
CA MET A 286 4.07 31.16 -1.64
C MET A 286 3.91 30.70 -0.20
N ARG A 287 2.70 30.82 0.35
CA ARG A 287 2.32 30.39 1.69
C ARG A 287 1.26 29.28 1.64
N PHE A 288 1.46 28.22 2.41
CA PHE A 288 0.52 27.12 2.62
C PHE A 288 0.11 27.09 4.10
N GLY A 289 -1.01 27.73 4.43
CA GLY A 289 -1.36 27.98 5.83
C GLY A 289 -0.24 28.77 6.52
N ASP A 290 0.30 28.22 7.60
CA ASP A 290 1.38 28.86 8.37
C ASP A 290 2.80 28.64 7.77
N PHE A 291 2.94 27.80 6.73
CA PHE A 291 4.23 27.47 6.15
C PHE A 291 4.53 28.30 4.89
N THR A 292 5.62 29.08 4.91
CA THR A 292 6.11 29.81 3.73
C THR A 292 7.08 28.93 2.95
N ALA A 293 6.69 28.50 1.75
CA ALA A 293 7.47 27.59 0.91
C ALA A 293 8.45 28.33 -0.02
N VAL A 294 8.10 29.55 -0.43
CA VAL A 294 8.91 30.45 -1.24
C VAL A 294 8.75 31.84 -0.64
N ASP A 295 9.85 32.55 -0.41
CA ASP A 295 9.88 33.80 0.35
C ASP A 295 10.65 34.88 -0.43
N HIS A 296 9.92 35.84 -1.01
CA HIS A 296 10.44 37.01 -1.72
C HIS A 296 11.54 36.68 -2.74
N VAL A 297 11.25 35.78 -3.68
CA VAL A 297 12.22 35.34 -4.68
C VAL A 297 12.24 36.29 -5.88
N ASP A 298 13.44 36.78 -6.20
CA ASP A 298 13.73 37.64 -7.36
C ASP A 298 14.75 36.99 -8.29
N PHE A 299 14.41 36.86 -9.58
CA PHE A 299 15.37 36.44 -10.62
C PHE A 299 14.89 36.81 -12.03
N ARG A 300 15.82 36.77 -12.98
CA ARG A 300 15.59 37.03 -14.41
C ARG A 300 16.32 35.99 -15.24
N ILE A 301 15.61 35.42 -16.23
CA ILE A 301 16.13 34.44 -17.18
C ILE A 301 16.02 35.03 -18.58
N GLU A 302 17.14 35.03 -19.30
CA GLU A 302 17.28 35.56 -20.64
C GLU A 302 16.86 34.54 -21.70
N ARG A 303 16.45 35.02 -22.88
CA ARG A 303 16.01 34.13 -23.95
C ARG A 303 17.17 33.25 -24.47
N GLY A 304 16.87 31.96 -24.66
CA GLY A 304 17.84 30.96 -25.10
C GLY A 304 18.88 30.56 -24.05
N GLU A 305 18.78 31.09 -22.83
CA GLU A 305 19.62 30.71 -21.68
C GLU A 305 19.21 29.33 -21.15
N ILE A 306 20.20 28.53 -20.73
CA ILE A 306 20.00 27.37 -19.87
C ILE A 306 20.24 27.82 -18.42
N PHE A 307 19.16 28.10 -17.70
CA PHE A 307 19.21 28.58 -16.32
C PHE A 307 18.94 27.45 -15.32
N GLY A 308 19.85 27.27 -14.38
CA GLY A 308 19.79 26.22 -13.35
C GLY A 308 19.23 26.71 -12.02
N PHE A 309 18.30 25.97 -11.43
CA PHE A 309 17.91 26.09 -10.03
C PHE A 309 18.54 24.97 -9.21
N LEU A 310 19.54 25.32 -8.39
CA LEU A 310 20.21 24.40 -7.48
C LEU A 310 19.76 24.68 -6.04
N GLY A 311 19.35 23.65 -5.32
CA GLY A 311 18.92 23.80 -3.94
C GLY A 311 18.51 22.48 -3.31
N SER A 312 18.35 22.47 -2.00
CA SER A 312 17.94 21.28 -1.26
C SER A 312 16.51 20.83 -1.61
N ASN A 313 16.17 19.58 -1.28
CA ASN A 313 14.80 19.11 -1.41
C ASN A 313 13.88 19.86 -0.46
N GLY A 314 12.78 20.38 -0.98
CA GLY A 314 11.85 21.23 -0.22
C GLY A 314 12.29 22.69 -0.05
N CYS A 315 13.34 23.15 -0.74
CA CYS A 315 13.76 24.56 -0.67
C CYS A 315 12.88 25.53 -1.47
N GLY A 316 11.89 25.03 -2.22
CA GLY A 316 10.94 25.84 -2.99
C GLY A 316 11.04 25.74 -4.52
N LYS A 317 12.02 25.01 -5.09
CA LYS A 317 12.23 24.91 -6.56
C LYS A 317 10.96 24.55 -7.36
N SER A 318 10.38 23.39 -7.09
CA SER A 318 9.18 22.91 -7.76
C SER A 318 7.96 23.81 -7.48
N THR A 319 7.89 24.42 -6.29
CA THR A 319 6.84 25.39 -5.95
C THR A 319 6.95 26.64 -6.82
N THR A 320 8.16 27.18 -6.98
CA THR A 320 8.45 28.29 -7.90
C THR A 320 8.11 27.94 -9.33
N MET A 321 8.52 26.76 -9.82
CA MET A 321 8.17 26.30 -11.17
C MET A 321 6.66 26.14 -11.38
N LYS A 322 5.92 25.63 -10.38
CA LYS A 322 4.45 25.54 -10.42
C LYS A 322 3.79 26.92 -10.43
N MET A 323 4.38 27.91 -9.75
CA MET A 323 3.91 29.30 -9.85
C MET A 323 4.13 29.87 -11.25
N LEU A 324 5.31 29.67 -11.84
CA LEU A 324 5.61 30.15 -13.19
C LEU A 324 4.76 29.49 -14.28
N THR A 325 4.37 28.23 -14.11
CA THR A 325 3.46 27.53 -15.04
C THR A 325 1.98 27.87 -14.79
N GLY A 326 1.68 28.65 -13.74
CA GLY A 326 0.33 29.00 -13.32
C GLY A 326 -0.47 27.81 -12.76
N LEU A 327 0.20 26.71 -12.39
CA LEU A 327 -0.40 25.58 -11.66
C LEU A 327 -0.67 25.94 -10.19
N LEU A 328 0.05 26.92 -9.69
CA LEU A 328 -0.09 27.45 -8.33
C LEU A 328 -0.16 28.98 -8.40
N THR A 329 -1.14 29.59 -7.75
CA THR A 329 -1.22 31.06 -7.66
C THR A 329 -0.33 31.53 -6.52
N ALA A 330 0.56 32.50 -6.78
CA ALA A 330 1.41 33.10 -5.76
C ALA A 330 0.57 33.79 -4.67
N SER A 331 1.05 33.76 -3.43
CA SER A 331 0.42 34.47 -2.31
C SER A 331 0.75 35.96 -2.34
N GLU A 332 2.00 36.30 -2.69
CA GLU A 332 2.49 37.67 -2.85
C GLU A 332 3.50 37.71 -4.02
N GLY A 333 3.76 38.90 -4.56
CA GLY A 333 4.65 39.10 -5.69
C GLY A 333 4.02 38.76 -7.04
N GLN A 334 4.82 38.91 -8.10
CA GLN A 334 4.38 38.72 -9.48
C GLN A 334 5.49 38.07 -10.33
N ALA A 335 5.06 37.33 -11.36
CA ALA A 335 5.95 36.75 -12.35
C ALA A 335 5.45 37.05 -13.76
N TRP A 336 6.38 37.22 -14.70
CA TRP A 336 6.11 37.46 -16.12
C TRP A 336 6.82 36.43 -16.97
N LEU A 337 6.12 35.90 -17.97
CA LEU A 337 6.66 35.07 -19.04
C LEU A 337 6.54 35.82 -20.37
N PHE A 338 7.67 36.05 -21.04
CA PHE A 338 7.74 36.81 -22.29
C PHE A 338 7.02 38.17 -22.19
N GLY A 339 7.21 38.88 -21.07
CA GLY A 339 6.59 40.17 -20.77
C GLY A 339 5.11 40.12 -20.37
N ARG A 340 4.46 38.95 -20.33
CA ARG A 340 3.06 38.78 -19.89
C ARG A 340 3.01 38.23 -18.47
N GLU A 341 2.20 38.85 -17.62
CA GLU A 341 2.03 38.39 -16.23
C GLU A 341 1.40 36.98 -16.19
N VAL A 342 1.98 36.09 -15.38
CA VAL A 342 1.49 34.72 -15.22
C VAL A 342 0.21 34.72 -14.41
N ARG A 343 -0.89 34.28 -15.02
CA ARG A 343 -2.19 34.09 -14.36
C ARG A 343 -2.73 32.70 -14.63
N ALA A 344 -3.45 32.13 -13.65
CA ALA A 344 -3.94 30.74 -13.71
C ALA A 344 -4.86 30.43 -14.91
N ALA A 345 -5.48 31.45 -15.52
CA ALA A 345 -6.42 31.32 -16.65
C ALA A 345 -5.81 31.60 -18.04
N ASP A 346 -4.53 31.95 -18.14
CA ASP A 346 -3.91 32.31 -19.43
C ASP A 346 -3.41 31.09 -20.20
N MET A 347 -4.30 30.48 -20.98
CA MET A 347 -3.99 29.31 -21.80
C MET A 347 -3.00 29.62 -22.93
N GLU A 348 -2.96 30.85 -23.44
CA GLU A 348 -2.08 31.24 -24.55
C GLU A 348 -0.61 31.27 -24.11
N THR A 349 -0.35 31.73 -22.88
CA THR A 349 1.01 31.66 -22.31
C THR A 349 1.43 30.21 -22.05
N ARG A 350 0.51 29.33 -21.61
CA ARG A 350 0.81 27.90 -21.40
C ARG A 350 1.15 27.15 -22.68
N LYS A 351 0.53 27.48 -23.81
CA LYS A 351 0.88 26.91 -25.12
C LYS A 351 2.31 27.24 -25.57
N ARG A 352 2.96 28.24 -24.97
CA ARG A 352 4.34 28.64 -25.31
C ARG A 352 5.39 27.95 -24.43
N VAL A 353 4.95 27.21 -23.40
CA VAL A 353 5.81 26.56 -22.41
C VAL A 353 5.63 25.05 -22.49
N GLY A 354 6.73 24.30 -22.59
CA GLY A 354 6.76 22.87 -22.30
C GLY A 354 7.13 22.67 -20.84
N TYR A 355 6.38 21.84 -20.12
CA TYR A 355 6.63 21.54 -18.71
C TYR A 355 6.83 20.05 -18.50
N MET A 356 7.92 19.71 -17.82
CA MET A 356 8.23 18.37 -17.38
C MET A 356 8.29 18.36 -15.85
N SER A 357 7.36 17.67 -15.21
CA SER A 357 7.28 17.55 -13.76
C SER A 357 8.20 16.45 -13.21
N GLN A 358 8.57 16.56 -11.94
CA GLN A 358 9.39 15.57 -11.22
C GLN A 358 8.73 14.17 -11.18
N ALA A 359 7.42 14.10 -10.96
CA ALA A 359 6.65 12.87 -11.18
C ALA A 359 6.30 12.77 -12.67
N PHE A 360 6.48 11.59 -13.27
CA PHE A 360 6.23 11.39 -14.71
C PHE A 360 4.85 11.91 -15.11
N SER A 361 4.84 12.80 -16.10
CA SER A 361 3.62 13.36 -16.71
C SER A 361 2.99 12.43 -17.75
N LEU A 362 3.56 11.24 -17.96
CA LEU A 362 3.13 10.28 -18.95
C LEU A 362 2.00 9.40 -18.42
N TYR A 363 1.07 9.02 -19.30
CA TYR A 363 0.05 8.02 -19.01
C TYR A 363 0.66 6.63 -19.17
N ALA A 364 0.79 5.90 -18.06
CA ALA A 364 1.46 4.60 -18.00
C ALA A 364 0.72 3.51 -18.79
N GLU A 365 -0.58 3.66 -18.96
CA GLU A 365 -1.47 2.74 -19.67
C GLU A 365 -1.49 2.97 -21.20
N LEU A 366 -0.88 4.05 -21.68
CA LEU A 366 -0.80 4.40 -23.09
C LEU A 366 0.60 4.11 -23.63
N THR A 367 0.70 3.66 -24.88
CA THR A 367 1.98 3.45 -25.56
C THR A 367 2.74 4.77 -25.79
N VAL A 368 4.03 4.68 -26.14
CA VAL A 368 4.85 5.84 -26.54
C VAL A 368 4.16 6.65 -27.65
N PHE A 369 3.66 5.99 -28.69
CA PHE A 369 2.91 6.63 -29.77
C PHE A 369 1.66 7.34 -29.24
N GLN A 370 0.84 6.65 -28.43
CA GLN A 370 -0.41 7.19 -27.90
C GLN A 370 -0.20 8.37 -26.96
N ASN A 371 0.89 8.38 -26.18
CA ASN A 371 1.27 9.54 -25.36
C ASN A 371 1.58 10.75 -26.25
N LEU A 372 2.41 10.58 -27.29
CA LEU A 372 2.75 11.70 -28.20
C LEU A 372 1.51 12.21 -28.95
N GLU A 373 0.65 11.32 -29.43
CA GLU A 373 -0.60 11.67 -30.11
C GLU A 373 -1.57 12.42 -29.20
N LEU A 374 -1.81 11.91 -27.99
CA LEU A 374 -2.70 12.54 -27.02
C LEU A 374 -2.22 13.95 -26.68
N HIS A 375 -0.93 14.12 -26.39
CA HIS A 375 -0.39 15.43 -26.06
C HIS A 375 -0.43 16.39 -27.26
N ALA A 376 -0.17 15.92 -28.49
CA ALA A 376 -0.35 16.74 -29.68
C ALA A 376 -1.80 17.25 -29.81
N GLN A 377 -2.79 16.38 -29.55
CA GLN A 377 -4.21 16.76 -29.55
C GLN A 377 -4.55 17.76 -28.45
N LEU A 378 -4.07 17.54 -27.22
CA LEU A 378 -4.32 18.43 -26.07
C LEU A 378 -3.75 19.83 -26.27
N PHE A 379 -2.60 19.95 -26.96
CA PHE A 379 -2.00 21.24 -27.30
C PHE A 379 -2.52 21.83 -28.62
N HIS A 380 -3.55 21.23 -29.22
CA HIS A 380 -4.21 21.68 -30.45
C HIS A 380 -3.26 21.76 -31.66
N VAL A 381 -2.31 20.81 -31.77
CA VAL A 381 -1.54 20.64 -33.01
C VAL A 381 -2.52 20.25 -34.12
N PRO A 382 -2.47 20.88 -35.31
CA PRO A 382 -3.40 20.57 -36.40
C PRO A 382 -3.38 19.09 -36.75
N GLN A 383 -4.56 18.47 -36.88
CA GLN A 383 -4.68 17.01 -37.05
C GLN A 383 -3.90 16.47 -38.25
N ALA A 384 -3.76 17.25 -39.32
CA ALA A 384 -2.96 16.90 -40.50
C ALA A 384 -1.45 16.83 -40.23
N ASP A 385 -0.95 17.60 -39.24
CA ASP A 385 0.47 17.72 -38.93
C ASP A 385 0.91 16.72 -37.85
N ILE A 386 -0.02 16.17 -37.08
CA ILE A 386 0.26 15.25 -35.95
C ILE A 386 1.16 14.08 -36.39
N PRO A 387 0.88 13.32 -37.46
CA PRO A 387 1.71 12.18 -37.84
C PRO A 387 3.16 12.58 -38.14
N ALA A 388 3.36 13.66 -38.91
CA ALA A 388 4.68 14.18 -39.24
C ALA A 388 5.42 14.68 -37.99
N ARG A 389 4.70 15.31 -37.06
CA ARG A 389 5.26 15.82 -35.80
C ARG A 389 5.68 14.69 -34.88
N ILE A 390 4.89 13.62 -34.77
CA ILE A 390 5.24 12.43 -33.99
C ILE A 390 6.49 11.77 -34.57
N GLU A 391 6.59 11.63 -35.90
CA GLU A 391 7.77 11.06 -36.56
C GLU A 391 9.03 11.92 -36.32
N GLU A 392 8.90 13.24 -36.37
CA GLU A 392 9.98 14.17 -36.04
C GLU A 392 10.47 13.98 -34.60
N MET A 393 9.55 13.95 -33.62
CA MET A 393 9.91 13.73 -32.21
C MET A 393 10.51 12.35 -31.97
N ALA A 394 9.98 11.31 -32.62
CA ALA A 394 10.49 9.96 -32.50
C ALA A 394 11.93 9.85 -32.99
N LYS A 395 12.25 10.46 -34.14
CA LYS A 395 13.63 10.50 -34.67
C LYS A 395 14.55 11.34 -33.78
N ARG A 396 14.10 12.55 -33.40
CA ARG A 396 14.92 13.53 -32.66
C ARG A 396 15.32 13.03 -31.28
N PHE A 397 14.42 12.36 -30.57
CA PHE A 397 14.67 11.85 -29.21
C PHE A 397 15.04 10.34 -29.19
N GLY A 398 15.20 9.72 -30.36
CA GLY A 398 15.59 8.31 -30.49
C GLY A 398 14.58 7.33 -29.90
N LEU A 399 13.28 7.53 -30.20
CA LEU A 399 12.14 6.73 -29.72
C LEU A 399 11.56 5.81 -30.80
N THR A 400 12.06 5.88 -32.03
CA THR A 400 11.51 5.16 -33.20
C THR A 400 11.30 3.66 -32.96
N ASP A 401 12.24 3.00 -32.28
CA ASP A 401 12.20 1.54 -32.08
C ASP A 401 11.26 1.09 -30.96
N ILE A 402 10.77 2.00 -30.12
CA ILE A 402 9.98 1.72 -28.91
C ILE A 402 8.56 2.29 -28.97
N MET A 403 8.09 2.72 -30.15
CA MET A 403 6.81 3.42 -30.32
C MET A 403 5.58 2.65 -29.82
N ALA A 404 5.64 1.31 -29.81
CA ALA A 404 4.55 0.43 -29.38
C ALA A 404 4.66 -0.01 -27.90
N GLU A 405 5.71 0.37 -27.19
CA GLU A 405 5.93 -0.02 -25.80
C GLU A 405 5.17 0.89 -24.82
N LEU A 406 4.87 0.37 -23.63
CA LEU A 406 4.28 1.16 -22.54
C LEU A 406 5.40 1.83 -21.71
N PRO A 407 5.21 3.09 -21.24
CA PRO A 407 6.21 3.81 -20.47
C PRO A 407 6.81 3.01 -19.31
N ASP A 408 5.99 2.27 -18.54
CA ASP A 408 6.46 1.50 -17.38
C ASP A 408 7.40 0.33 -17.73
N ALA A 409 7.41 -0.12 -18.98
CA ALA A 409 8.35 -1.13 -19.47
C ALA A 409 9.71 -0.53 -19.88
N LEU A 410 9.78 0.78 -20.10
CA LEU A 410 10.97 1.45 -20.62
C LEU A 410 12.00 1.73 -19.51
N PRO A 411 13.30 1.62 -19.82
CA PRO A 411 14.37 2.15 -18.98
C PRO A 411 14.15 3.64 -18.66
N LEU A 412 14.58 4.06 -17.47
CA LEU A 412 14.40 5.42 -16.97
C LEU A 412 14.89 6.50 -17.96
N GLY A 413 16.10 6.36 -18.52
CA GLY A 413 16.60 7.31 -19.52
C GLY A 413 15.74 7.40 -20.80
N GLN A 414 15.10 6.30 -21.23
CA GLN A 414 14.16 6.33 -22.35
C GLN A 414 12.84 7.02 -22.00
N ARG A 415 12.33 6.79 -20.77
CA ARG A 415 11.17 7.52 -20.26
C ARG A 415 11.40 9.02 -20.19
N GLN A 416 12.56 9.47 -19.71
CA GLN A 416 12.89 10.90 -19.68
C GLN A 416 12.96 11.51 -21.08
N ARG A 417 13.51 10.77 -22.06
CA ARG A 417 13.50 11.19 -23.47
C ARG A 417 12.08 11.32 -24.03
N LEU A 418 11.19 10.38 -23.70
CA LEU A 418 9.77 10.48 -24.05
C LEU A 418 9.10 11.68 -23.38
N SER A 419 9.33 11.93 -22.08
CA SER A 419 8.79 13.11 -21.39
C SER A 419 9.26 14.42 -22.03
N LEU A 420 10.54 14.51 -22.41
CA LEU A 420 11.05 15.68 -23.13
C LEU A 420 10.43 15.80 -24.53
N ALA A 421 10.26 14.69 -25.26
CA ALA A 421 9.59 14.67 -26.56
C ALA A 421 8.13 15.14 -26.47
N VAL A 422 7.40 14.69 -25.45
CA VAL A 422 6.04 15.13 -25.14
C VAL A 422 6.01 16.62 -24.81
N ALA A 423 6.93 17.11 -23.99
CA ALA A 423 7.03 18.54 -23.65
C ALA A 423 7.37 19.41 -24.87
N MET A 424 8.00 18.84 -25.89
CA MET A 424 8.37 19.52 -27.14
C MET A 424 7.35 19.36 -28.27
N ILE A 425 6.31 18.52 -28.13
CA ILE A 425 5.41 18.15 -29.24
C ILE A 425 4.76 19.36 -29.91
N HIS A 426 4.46 20.41 -29.14
CA HIS A 426 3.80 21.63 -29.58
C HIS A 426 4.74 22.80 -29.90
N LYS A 427 6.04 22.55 -30.03
CA LYS A 427 7.09 23.56 -30.35
C LYS A 427 7.10 24.75 -29.37
N PRO A 428 7.30 24.51 -28.06
CA PRO A 428 7.35 25.60 -27.10
C PRO A 428 8.58 26.50 -27.32
N GLU A 429 8.46 27.77 -26.94
CA GLU A 429 9.59 28.72 -26.90
C GLU A 429 10.43 28.57 -25.64
N MET A 430 9.86 27.93 -24.62
CA MET A 430 10.49 27.71 -23.33
C MET A 430 10.20 26.30 -22.78
N LEU A 431 11.19 25.70 -22.14
CA LEU A 431 11.05 24.50 -21.33
C LEU A 431 11.28 24.77 -19.85
N ILE A 432 10.40 24.25 -19.00
CA ILE A 432 10.60 24.16 -17.54
C ILE A 432 10.73 22.68 -17.20
N LEU A 433 11.91 22.28 -16.73
CA LEU A 433 12.28 20.89 -16.46
C LEU A 433 12.59 20.71 -14.98
N ASP A 434 11.76 19.95 -14.28
CA ASP A 434 11.93 19.69 -12.84
C ASP A 434 12.68 18.36 -12.62
N GLU A 435 13.96 18.42 -12.24
CA GLU A 435 14.88 17.29 -12.01
C GLU A 435 14.89 16.22 -13.14
N PRO A 436 15.05 16.61 -14.43
CA PRO A 436 14.77 15.74 -15.57
C PRO A 436 15.73 14.56 -15.73
N THR A 437 16.92 14.63 -15.12
CA THR A 437 18.00 13.64 -15.22
C THR A 437 18.19 12.84 -13.93
N SER A 438 17.31 13.01 -12.95
CA SER A 438 17.38 12.27 -11.68
C SER A 438 17.22 10.76 -11.89
N GLY A 439 18.17 9.98 -11.37
CA GLY A 439 18.21 8.50 -11.50
C GLY A 439 18.62 7.98 -12.89
N VAL A 440 18.99 8.86 -13.83
CA VAL A 440 19.44 8.46 -15.16
C VAL A 440 20.93 8.09 -15.11
N ASP A 441 21.35 7.06 -15.85
CA ASP A 441 22.76 6.66 -15.93
C ASP A 441 23.64 7.77 -16.55
N PRO A 442 24.95 7.84 -16.22
CA PRO A 442 25.82 8.93 -16.68
C PRO A 442 25.83 9.14 -18.20
N ILE A 443 25.81 8.06 -18.99
CA ILE A 443 25.83 8.16 -20.45
C ILE A 443 24.51 8.71 -20.98
N ALA A 444 23.37 8.17 -20.53
CA ALA A 444 22.07 8.67 -20.95
C ALA A 444 21.80 10.09 -20.44
N ARG A 445 22.34 10.47 -19.28
CA ARG A 445 22.33 11.84 -18.77
C ARG A 445 23.09 12.77 -19.70
N ASP A 446 24.28 12.39 -20.15
CA ASP A 446 25.06 13.21 -21.10
C ASP A 446 24.37 13.33 -22.45
N GLN A 447 23.77 12.26 -22.95
CA GLN A 447 22.92 12.32 -24.15
C GLN A 447 21.74 13.29 -23.95
N PHE A 448 21.07 13.22 -22.80
CA PHE A 448 19.98 14.13 -22.44
C PHE A 448 20.45 15.59 -22.40
N TRP A 449 21.61 15.86 -21.81
CA TRP A 449 22.24 17.18 -21.82
C TRP A 449 22.58 17.66 -23.23
N GLN A 450 23.09 16.79 -24.11
CA GLN A 450 23.33 17.14 -25.50
C GLN A 450 22.03 17.59 -26.20
N MET A 451 20.91 16.87 -25.98
CA MET A 451 19.60 17.27 -26.52
C MET A 451 19.14 18.64 -26.01
N MET A 452 19.36 18.96 -24.73
CA MET A 452 19.05 20.29 -24.16
C MET A 452 19.93 21.38 -24.76
N VAL A 453 21.22 21.11 -24.94
CA VAL A 453 22.16 22.04 -25.58
C VAL A 453 21.73 22.31 -27.02
N ASP A 454 21.36 21.28 -27.78
CA ASP A 454 20.89 21.43 -29.16
C ASP A 454 19.59 22.26 -29.22
N LEU A 455 18.63 21.99 -28.33
CA LEU A 455 17.39 22.78 -28.21
C LEU A 455 17.67 24.26 -27.90
N SER A 456 18.56 24.55 -26.95
CA SER A 456 18.90 25.93 -26.59
C SER A 456 19.67 26.65 -27.70
N ARG A 457 20.68 26.00 -28.29
CA ARG A 457 21.60 26.66 -29.21
C ARG A 457 21.08 26.73 -30.64
N GLN A 458 20.47 25.65 -31.14
CA GLN A 458 19.97 25.55 -32.51
C GLN A 458 18.55 26.13 -32.62
N ASP A 459 17.64 25.74 -31.72
CA ASP A 459 16.23 26.14 -31.80
C ASP A 459 15.90 27.41 -31.00
N LYS A 460 16.88 27.96 -30.26
CA LYS A 460 16.73 29.14 -29.40
C LYS A 460 15.67 28.99 -28.31
N VAL A 461 15.42 27.75 -27.87
CA VAL A 461 14.50 27.45 -26.76
C VAL A 461 15.14 27.89 -25.44
N THR A 462 14.40 28.58 -24.60
CA THR A 462 14.86 28.94 -23.25
C THR A 462 14.63 27.76 -22.31
N ILE A 463 15.63 27.36 -21.52
CA ILE A 463 15.52 26.19 -20.66
C ILE A 463 15.70 26.61 -19.21
N PHE A 464 14.67 26.40 -18.39
CA PHE A 464 14.75 26.51 -16.94
C PHE A 464 14.74 25.11 -16.34
N ILE A 465 15.88 24.69 -15.78
CA ILE A 465 16.08 23.35 -15.23
C ILE A 465 16.32 23.42 -13.72
N SER A 466 15.70 22.52 -12.94
CA SER A 466 16.11 22.27 -11.56
C SER A 466 17.01 21.04 -11.52
N THR A 467 18.06 21.11 -10.71
CA THR A 467 18.94 19.97 -10.47
C THR A 467 19.47 20.01 -9.04
N HIS A 468 19.82 18.85 -8.51
CA HIS A 468 20.58 18.66 -7.27
C HIS A 468 21.98 18.09 -7.53
N PHE A 469 22.35 17.87 -8.80
CA PHE A 469 23.66 17.38 -9.21
C PHE A 469 24.59 18.55 -9.54
N MET A 470 25.76 18.60 -8.90
CA MET A 470 26.71 19.69 -9.08
C MET A 470 27.29 19.73 -10.51
N ASN A 471 27.59 18.55 -11.07
CA ASN A 471 28.10 18.40 -12.45
C ASN A 471 27.11 18.90 -13.49
N GLU A 472 25.81 18.86 -13.20
CA GLU A 472 24.76 19.40 -14.05
C GLU A 472 24.59 20.91 -13.85
N ALA A 473 24.68 21.39 -12.61
CA ALA A 473 24.63 22.81 -12.33
C ALA A 473 25.82 23.56 -12.98
N ALA A 474 27.00 22.93 -13.02
CA ALA A 474 28.18 23.43 -13.71
C ALA A 474 28.01 23.56 -15.24
N ARG A 475 27.02 22.87 -15.80
CA ARG A 475 26.63 22.92 -17.23
C ARG A 475 25.61 24.04 -17.52
N CYS A 476 25.07 24.71 -16.52
CA CYS A 476 24.15 25.82 -16.77
C CYS A 476 24.90 27.08 -17.21
N ASP A 477 24.27 27.90 -18.06
CA ASP A 477 24.80 29.21 -18.44
C ASP A 477 24.89 30.12 -17.20
N ARG A 478 23.80 30.12 -16.41
CA ARG A 478 23.74 30.72 -15.08
C ARG A 478 22.90 29.83 -14.17
N MET A 479 23.11 29.98 -12.87
CA MET A 479 22.38 29.23 -11.87
C MET A 479 22.07 30.07 -10.65
N SER A 480 20.99 29.72 -9.98
CA SER A 480 20.59 30.31 -8.70
C SER A 480 20.58 29.26 -7.61
N LEU A 481 21.21 29.61 -6.49
CA LEU A 481 21.24 28.81 -5.27
C LEU A 481 20.04 29.17 -4.41
N MET A 482 19.23 28.17 -4.06
CA MET A 482 18.01 28.37 -3.29
C MET A 482 18.05 27.56 -1.98
N HIS A 483 17.71 28.20 -0.86
CA HIS A 483 17.60 27.57 0.45
C HIS A 483 16.44 28.15 1.25
N ALA A 484 15.66 27.28 1.91
CA ALA A 484 14.55 27.66 2.77
C ALA A 484 13.60 28.72 2.17
N GLY A 485 13.26 28.57 0.88
CA GLY A 485 12.36 29.48 0.17
C GLY A 485 13.02 30.73 -0.41
N LYS A 486 14.31 30.97 -0.17
CA LYS A 486 15.04 32.18 -0.59
C LYS A 486 16.11 31.90 -1.63
N VAL A 487 16.35 32.85 -2.52
CA VAL A 487 17.53 32.85 -3.41
C VAL A 487 18.71 33.43 -2.63
N LEU A 488 19.79 32.65 -2.54
CA LEU A 488 21.03 33.04 -1.85
C LEU A 488 21.97 33.81 -2.79
N ILE A 489 22.15 33.32 -4.01
CA ILE A 489 22.98 33.92 -5.06
C ILE A 489 22.50 33.46 -6.43
N SER A 490 22.69 34.28 -7.47
CA SER A 490 22.35 33.98 -8.86
C SER A 490 23.43 34.51 -9.80
N ASP A 491 24.27 33.63 -10.35
CA ASP A 491 25.41 33.98 -11.22
C ASP A 491 25.85 32.77 -12.08
N THR A 492 26.91 32.92 -12.85
CA THR A 492 27.57 31.82 -13.58
C THR A 492 28.19 30.83 -12.58
N PRO A 493 28.23 29.52 -12.89
CA PRO A 493 28.84 28.52 -12.01
C PRO A 493 30.30 28.84 -11.63
N ALA A 494 31.09 29.35 -12.58
CA ALA A 494 32.48 29.74 -12.33
C ALA A 494 32.61 30.92 -11.35
N ALA A 495 31.72 31.92 -11.44
CA ALA A 495 31.70 33.05 -10.51
C ALA A 495 31.28 32.63 -9.10
N ILE A 496 30.30 31.72 -8.98
CA ILE A 496 29.86 31.17 -7.69
C ILE A 496 30.98 30.33 -7.04
N ALA A 497 31.68 29.49 -7.82
CA ALA A 497 32.81 28.71 -7.31
C ALA A 497 33.94 29.62 -6.80
N ALA A 498 34.21 30.73 -7.48
CA ALA A 498 35.24 31.69 -7.09
C ALA A 498 34.88 32.58 -5.89
N SER A 499 33.59 32.69 -5.51
CA SER A 499 33.16 33.64 -4.48
C SER A 499 33.43 33.19 -3.04
N ARG A 500 33.54 31.87 -2.77
CA ARG A 500 33.46 31.30 -1.40
C ARG A 500 34.34 30.04 -1.14
N GLY A 501 35.41 29.75 -1.88
CA GLY A 501 36.32 28.62 -1.55
C GLY A 501 37.23 28.14 -2.68
N ASP A 502 37.93 27.02 -2.46
CA ASP A 502 39.12 26.47 -3.15
C ASP A 502 38.94 26.08 -4.65
N GLY A 503 37.96 26.67 -5.34
CA GLY A 503 37.72 26.47 -6.78
C GLY A 503 36.65 25.43 -7.13
N SER A 504 36.05 24.75 -6.14
CA SER A 504 34.95 23.79 -6.39
C SER A 504 33.56 24.38 -6.12
N LEU A 505 32.62 24.13 -7.03
CA LEU A 505 31.23 24.62 -6.92
C LEU A 505 30.49 24.02 -5.72
N GLU A 506 30.80 22.77 -5.35
CA GLU A 506 30.17 22.08 -4.22
C GLU A 506 30.52 22.73 -2.87
N GLN A 507 31.80 23.06 -2.65
CA GLN A 507 32.22 23.71 -1.42
C GLN A 507 31.62 25.11 -1.28
N ALA A 508 31.58 25.88 -2.38
CA ALA A 508 30.92 27.19 -2.38
C ALA A 508 29.43 27.05 -2.02
N PHE A 509 28.73 26.05 -2.57
CA PHE A 509 27.34 25.76 -2.24
C PHE A 509 27.14 25.41 -0.76
N ILE A 510 27.98 24.53 -0.20
CA ILE A 510 27.93 24.16 1.22
C ILE A 510 28.19 25.39 2.11
N ALA A 511 29.14 26.25 1.74
CA ALA A 511 29.42 27.48 2.48
C ALA A 511 28.22 28.43 2.54
N TYR A 512 27.56 28.70 1.40
CA TYR A 512 26.34 29.49 1.35
C TYR A 512 25.20 28.89 2.18
N LEU A 513 25.06 27.56 2.16
CA LEU A 513 24.04 26.87 2.96
C LEU A 513 24.31 26.96 4.46
N ARG A 514 25.56 26.80 4.90
CA ARG A 514 25.93 26.87 6.33
C ARG A 514 25.66 28.25 6.92
N GLU A 515 26.05 29.30 6.19
CA GLU A 515 25.78 30.69 6.58
C GLU A 515 24.27 30.98 6.64
N ALA A 516 23.53 30.59 5.59
CA ALA A 516 22.08 30.79 5.55
C ALA A 516 21.33 30.01 6.64
N SER A 517 21.87 28.87 7.07
CA SER A 517 21.32 28.06 8.16
C SER A 517 21.71 28.58 9.55
N GLY A 518 22.59 29.58 9.65
CA GLY A 518 23.13 30.08 10.92
C GLY A 518 23.96 29.04 11.69
N GLN A 519 24.53 28.05 10.98
CA GLN A 519 25.17 26.88 11.58
C GLN A 519 26.65 27.06 11.96
N ASP A 520 27.18 28.28 11.95
CA ASP A 520 28.55 28.57 12.44
C ASP A 520 28.73 28.37 13.96
N ALA A 521 27.71 27.92 14.71
CA ALA A 521 27.78 27.81 16.17
C ALA A 521 27.16 26.55 16.81
N ALA A 522 26.73 25.52 16.07
CA ALA A 522 26.11 24.35 16.68
C ALA A 522 26.32 23.04 15.92
N ALA A 523 27.51 22.45 16.10
CA ALA A 523 27.77 21.01 16.22
C ALA A 523 29.24 20.73 15.84
N ALA A 524 30.17 21.24 16.63
CA ALA A 524 31.35 20.43 16.86
C ALA A 524 30.86 19.16 17.59
N PRO A 525 31.32 17.95 17.22
CA PRO A 525 31.16 16.82 18.11
C PRO A 525 31.90 17.21 19.40
N GLU A 526 31.18 17.44 20.49
CA GLU A 526 31.81 17.39 21.80
C GLU A 526 32.46 16.01 21.90
N GLU A 527 33.79 15.98 22.08
CA GLU A 527 34.53 14.80 22.47
C GLU A 527 33.84 14.20 23.69
N SER A 528 33.07 13.14 23.47
CA SER A 528 32.48 12.38 24.55
C SER A 528 33.47 11.30 24.95
N ALA A 529 33.73 11.25 26.26
CA ALA A 529 34.60 10.28 26.90
C ALA A 529 34.27 8.84 26.45
N PRO A 530 35.27 7.96 26.38
CA PRO A 530 35.07 6.57 25.95
C PRO A 530 33.98 5.94 26.82
N GLY A 531 32.85 5.58 26.19
CA GLY A 531 31.85 4.73 26.81
C GLY A 531 32.51 3.40 27.18
N PRO A 532 32.17 2.81 28.33
CA PRO A 532 32.84 1.61 28.82
C PRO A 532 32.78 0.50 27.77
N ASP A 533 33.93 -0.16 27.56
CA ASP A 533 34.09 -1.39 26.79
C ASP A 533 32.91 -2.34 27.04
N ALA A 534 31.95 -2.31 26.13
CA ALA A 534 30.84 -3.23 26.11
C ALA A 534 31.11 -4.22 24.97
N ALA A 535 32.08 -5.10 25.18
CA ALA A 535 32.01 -6.46 24.66
C ALA A 535 30.77 -7.14 25.29
N LYS A 536 29.58 -6.69 24.90
CA LYS A 536 28.33 -7.31 25.32
C LYS A 536 28.16 -8.54 24.46
N ALA A 537 28.28 -9.69 25.12
CA ALA A 537 27.94 -10.99 24.57
C ALA A 537 26.64 -10.89 23.78
N HIS A 538 26.69 -11.19 22.47
CA HIS A 538 25.50 -11.37 21.66
C HIS A 538 24.58 -12.31 22.42
N THR A 539 23.47 -11.79 22.94
CA THR A 539 22.54 -12.57 23.75
C THR A 539 22.03 -13.70 22.87
N GLU A 540 22.18 -14.95 23.33
CA GLU A 540 21.71 -16.12 22.58
C GLU A 540 20.27 -15.91 22.13
N ILE A 541 20.08 -15.80 20.82
CA ILE A 541 18.77 -15.48 20.25
C ILE A 541 17.91 -16.73 20.37
N ARG A 542 16.99 -16.70 21.33
CA ARG A 542 15.99 -17.76 21.52
C ARG A 542 15.23 -18.05 20.23
N GLN A 543 14.97 -19.35 20.00
CA GLN A 543 14.23 -19.84 18.85
C GLN A 543 12.81 -19.25 18.75
N PHE A 544 12.12 -18.95 19.84
CA PHE A 544 10.83 -18.25 19.83
C PHE A 544 10.79 -17.22 20.95
N SER A 545 10.23 -16.03 20.68
CA SER A 545 10.16 -14.92 21.63
C SER A 545 8.81 -14.22 21.62
N TRP A 546 8.07 -14.34 22.73
CA TRP A 546 6.84 -13.57 22.99
C TRP A 546 7.07 -12.06 22.92
N ARG A 547 8.28 -11.61 23.26
CA ARG A 547 8.64 -10.19 23.17
C ARG A 547 8.57 -9.67 21.73
N ARG A 548 9.00 -10.47 20.74
CA ARG A 548 8.89 -10.11 19.31
C ARG A 548 7.44 -10.08 18.87
N VAL A 549 6.64 -11.09 19.26
CA VAL A 549 5.20 -11.13 18.99
C VAL A 549 4.50 -9.88 19.53
N LEU A 550 4.74 -9.52 20.79
CA LEU A 550 4.16 -8.33 21.42
C LEU A 550 4.66 -7.02 20.79
N SER A 551 5.85 -7.01 20.20
CA SER A 551 6.39 -5.83 19.50
C SER A 551 5.67 -5.58 18.19
N PHE A 552 5.44 -6.62 17.37
CA PHE A 552 4.57 -6.53 16.20
C PHE A 552 3.14 -6.15 16.57
N ALA A 553 2.58 -6.75 17.63
CA ALA A 553 1.23 -6.42 18.10
C ALA A 553 1.11 -4.98 18.58
N ARG A 554 2.09 -4.46 19.33
CA ARG A 554 2.11 -3.05 19.78
C ARG A 554 2.18 -2.11 18.58
N ARG A 555 3.07 -2.39 17.62
CA ARG A 555 3.20 -1.60 16.39
C ARG A 555 1.90 -1.55 15.61
N GLU A 556 1.29 -2.71 15.36
CA GLU A 556 0.02 -2.80 14.63
C GLU A 556 -1.13 -2.11 15.40
N THR A 557 -1.17 -2.23 16.72
CA THR A 557 -2.15 -1.51 17.57
C THR A 557 -2.00 0.01 17.46
N LEU A 558 -0.77 0.53 17.44
CA LEU A 558 -0.51 1.96 17.25
C LEU A 558 -1.00 2.44 15.87
N GLU A 559 -0.79 1.64 14.83
CA GLU A 559 -1.32 1.95 13.50
C GLU A 559 -2.85 1.96 13.47
N LEU A 560 -3.50 0.94 14.04
CA LEU A 560 -4.95 0.88 14.13
C LEU A 560 -5.54 2.07 14.90
N ARG A 561 -4.90 2.49 16.00
CA ARG A 561 -5.33 3.65 16.78
C ARG A 561 -5.19 4.96 16.01
N ARG A 562 -4.18 5.09 15.15
CA ARG A 562 -3.91 6.28 14.34
C ARG A 562 -4.63 6.28 12.99
N ASP A 563 -5.25 5.17 12.59
CA ASP A 563 -6.09 5.01 11.40
C ASP A 563 -7.57 4.85 11.81
N PRO A 564 -8.24 5.97 12.16
CA PRO A 564 -9.62 5.92 12.66
C PRO A 564 -10.59 5.42 11.58
N ILE A 565 -10.29 5.62 10.30
CA ILE A 565 -11.13 5.18 9.18
C ILE A 565 -11.22 3.66 9.18
N ARG A 566 -10.08 2.97 9.31
CA ARG A 566 -10.03 1.51 9.35
C ARG A 566 -10.77 0.93 10.55
N ALA A 567 -10.55 1.48 11.74
CA ALA A 567 -11.23 1.01 12.95
C ALA A 567 -12.74 1.28 12.89
N THR A 568 -13.15 2.45 12.41
CA THR A 568 -14.56 2.82 12.25
C THR A 568 -15.24 1.92 11.23
N LEU A 569 -14.63 1.68 10.06
CA LEU A 569 -15.18 0.80 9.04
C LEU A 569 -15.37 -0.64 9.57
N ALA A 570 -14.44 -1.14 10.38
CA ALA A 570 -14.52 -2.46 10.99
C ALA A 570 -15.73 -2.64 11.91
N LEU A 571 -15.92 -1.67 12.82
CA LEU A 571 -16.95 -1.73 13.87
C LEU A 571 -18.29 -1.22 13.35
N LEU A 572 -18.33 0.02 12.87
CA LEU A 572 -19.56 0.66 12.41
C LEU A 572 -20.13 0.00 11.16
N GLY A 573 -19.27 -0.44 10.24
CA GLY A 573 -19.69 -1.17 9.03
C GLY A 573 -20.44 -2.46 9.35
N SER A 574 -19.98 -3.20 10.36
CA SER A 574 -20.66 -4.41 10.84
C SER A 574 -22.02 -4.09 11.47
N VAL A 575 -22.08 -3.05 12.31
CA VAL A 575 -23.34 -2.62 12.96
C VAL A 575 -24.38 -2.17 11.92
N ILE A 576 -23.98 -1.34 10.96
CA ILE A 576 -24.87 -0.87 9.89
C ILE A 576 -25.36 -2.06 9.06
N LEU A 577 -24.47 -2.96 8.65
CA LEU A 577 -24.86 -4.10 7.83
C LEU A 577 -25.75 -5.08 8.62
N MET A 578 -25.54 -5.21 9.93
CA MET A 578 -26.43 -5.98 10.80
C MET A 578 -27.83 -5.38 10.88
N LEU A 579 -27.95 -4.05 10.96
CA LEU A 579 -29.24 -3.35 10.90
C LEU A 579 -29.93 -3.55 9.55
N ILE A 580 -29.19 -3.39 8.45
CA ILE A 580 -29.70 -3.57 7.10
C ILE A 580 -30.16 -5.01 6.87
N MET A 581 -29.35 -6.02 7.26
CA MET A 581 -29.71 -7.42 7.06
C MET A 581 -30.81 -7.88 8.02
N GLY A 582 -30.79 -7.41 9.27
CA GLY A 582 -31.81 -7.75 10.27
C GLY A 582 -33.20 -7.27 9.86
N TYR A 583 -33.34 -6.00 9.48
CA TYR A 583 -34.64 -5.47 9.03
C TYR A 583 -34.95 -5.73 7.55
N GLY A 584 -33.92 -5.84 6.70
CA GLY A 584 -34.08 -5.96 5.25
C GLY A 584 -34.38 -7.38 4.78
N ILE A 585 -33.90 -8.42 5.49
CA ILE A 585 -34.22 -9.81 5.17
C ILE A 585 -35.39 -10.25 6.06
N SER A 586 -36.62 -9.90 5.66
CA SER A 586 -37.83 -10.37 6.34
C SER A 586 -38.68 -11.23 5.40
N THR A 587 -38.89 -12.48 5.79
CA THR A 587 -39.90 -13.37 5.19
C THR A 587 -41.21 -13.36 5.97
N ASP A 588 -41.31 -12.54 7.02
CA ASP A 588 -42.50 -12.46 7.86
C ASP A 588 -43.69 -11.94 7.07
N VAL A 589 -44.83 -12.57 7.31
CA VAL A 589 -46.09 -12.28 6.63
C VAL A 589 -47.01 -11.58 7.62
N GLU A 590 -46.92 -10.25 7.70
CA GLU A 590 -47.81 -9.40 8.50
C GLU A 590 -48.48 -8.37 7.58
N ASN A 591 -49.78 -8.11 7.79
CA ASN A 591 -50.58 -7.15 7.03
C ASN A 591 -50.64 -7.41 5.50
N LEU A 592 -50.78 -8.66 5.08
CA LEU A 592 -50.98 -8.98 3.67
C LEU A 592 -52.26 -8.36 3.14
N THR A 593 -52.15 -7.58 2.07
CA THR A 593 -53.32 -7.00 1.43
C THR A 593 -54.09 -8.07 0.67
N PHE A 594 -55.34 -8.27 1.04
CA PHE A 594 -56.24 -9.20 0.34
C PHE A 594 -57.53 -8.52 -0.07
N ALA A 595 -58.15 -9.01 -1.15
CA ALA A 595 -59.48 -8.61 -1.55
C ALA A 595 -60.29 -9.83 -2.01
N VAL A 596 -61.61 -9.68 -1.99
CA VAL A 596 -62.54 -10.78 -2.26
C VAL A 596 -63.43 -10.44 -3.44
N LEU A 597 -63.54 -11.36 -4.38
CA LEU A 597 -64.55 -11.41 -5.43
C LEU A 597 -65.69 -12.29 -4.92
N ASP A 598 -66.68 -11.67 -4.25
CA ASP A 598 -67.82 -12.40 -3.70
C ASP A 598 -68.99 -12.43 -4.70
N ARG A 599 -69.26 -13.60 -5.28
CA ARG A 599 -70.39 -13.83 -6.20
C ARG A 599 -71.61 -14.43 -5.51
N ASP A 600 -71.53 -14.77 -4.23
CA ASP A 600 -72.64 -15.30 -3.45
C ASP A 600 -73.41 -14.17 -2.75
N ALA A 601 -72.68 -13.18 -2.22
CA ALA A 601 -73.21 -11.99 -1.56
C ALA A 601 -74.24 -12.33 -0.45
N THR A 602 -73.92 -13.32 0.38
CA THR A 602 -74.76 -13.78 1.49
C THR A 602 -74.10 -13.45 2.84
N THR A 603 -74.88 -13.55 3.92
CA THR A 603 -74.33 -13.41 5.29
C THR A 603 -73.30 -14.49 5.62
N THR A 604 -73.36 -15.65 4.95
CA THR A 604 -72.40 -16.75 5.13
C THR A 604 -71.09 -16.47 4.39
N SER A 605 -71.14 -15.94 3.17
CA SER A 605 -69.93 -15.50 2.46
C SER A 605 -69.26 -14.33 3.18
N GLU A 606 -70.04 -13.37 3.67
CA GLU A 606 -69.54 -12.24 4.47
C GLU A 606 -68.88 -12.70 5.78
N ASN A 607 -69.48 -13.68 6.48
CA ASN A 607 -68.89 -14.26 7.69
C ASN A 607 -67.54 -14.95 7.42
N TYR A 608 -67.41 -15.68 6.30
CA TYR A 608 -66.13 -16.26 5.89
C TYR A 608 -65.05 -15.20 5.68
N VAL A 609 -65.41 -14.09 5.02
CA VAL A 609 -64.48 -12.96 4.81
C VAL A 609 -64.10 -12.27 6.12
N LEU A 610 -65.06 -12.10 7.04
CA LEU A 610 -64.82 -11.52 8.36
C LEU A 610 -63.87 -12.36 9.22
N ASN A 611 -63.91 -13.68 9.10
CA ASN A 611 -62.97 -14.58 9.78
C ASN A 611 -61.52 -14.31 9.35
N LEU A 612 -61.31 -14.04 8.06
CA LEU A 612 -60.00 -13.74 7.49
C LEU A 612 -59.54 -12.31 7.83
N SER A 613 -60.42 -11.31 7.72
CA SER A 613 -60.10 -9.90 8.02
C SER A 613 -59.90 -9.63 9.52
N GLY A 614 -60.45 -10.49 10.39
CA GLY A 614 -60.25 -10.44 11.83
C GLY A 614 -58.87 -10.92 12.30
N SER A 615 -58.04 -11.50 11.44
CA SER A 615 -56.70 -11.97 11.82
C SER A 615 -55.63 -10.88 11.68
N ARG A 616 -54.54 -10.99 12.45
CA ARG A 616 -53.38 -10.08 12.36
C ARG A 616 -52.59 -10.18 11.05
N TYR A 617 -52.80 -11.23 10.27
CA TYR A 617 -51.99 -11.54 9.09
C TYR A 617 -52.52 -10.89 7.81
N PHE A 618 -53.79 -10.50 7.77
CA PHE A 618 -54.49 -10.07 6.56
C PHE A 618 -55.14 -8.70 6.74
N THR A 619 -54.96 -7.82 5.76
CA THR A 619 -55.59 -6.50 5.70
C THR A 619 -56.51 -6.45 4.49
N GLN A 620 -57.82 -6.39 4.75
CA GLN A 620 -58.82 -6.37 3.68
C GLN A 620 -58.80 -5.03 2.94
N LYS A 621 -58.73 -5.09 1.60
CA LYS A 621 -58.92 -3.96 0.69
C LYS A 621 -60.34 -3.98 0.11
N ALA A 622 -60.69 -2.94 -0.66
CA ALA A 622 -61.98 -2.89 -1.36
C ALA A 622 -62.22 -4.19 -2.16
N ALA A 623 -63.48 -4.64 -2.19
CA ALA A 623 -63.89 -5.85 -2.90
C ALA A 623 -63.53 -5.79 -4.40
N ILE A 624 -63.26 -6.95 -4.97
CA ILE A 624 -62.89 -7.10 -6.39
C ILE A 624 -64.16 -7.08 -7.22
N THR A 625 -64.18 -6.31 -8.32
CA THR A 625 -65.37 -6.18 -9.17
C THR A 625 -65.49 -7.26 -10.24
N ASP A 626 -64.37 -7.63 -10.86
CA ASP A 626 -64.29 -8.62 -11.94
C ASP A 626 -62.86 -9.20 -12.06
N TYR A 627 -62.67 -10.19 -12.93
CA TYR A 627 -61.35 -10.80 -13.15
C TYR A 627 -60.31 -9.82 -13.73
N GLY A 628 -60.72 -8.82 -14.50
CA GLY A 628 -59.81 -7.79 -15.02
C GLY A 628 -59.33 -6.84 -13.93
N ASP A 629 -60.16 -6.52 -12.94
CA ASP A 629 -59.79 -5.81 -11.73
C ASP A 629 -58.87 -6.65 -10.84
N LEU A 630 -59.19 -7.94 -10.64
CA LEU A 630 -58.34 -8.91 -9.93
C LEU A 630 -56.92 -8.93 -10.51
N ASP A 631 -56.81 -9.20 -11.82
CA ASP A 631 -55.53 -9.29 -12.51
C ASP A 631 -54.75 -7.97 -12.45
N ARG A 632 -55.43 -6.83 -12.62
CA ARG A 632 -54.79 -5.51 -12.56
C ARG A 632 -54.21 -5.24 -11.17
N ARG A 633 -54.97 -5.52 -10.11
CA ARG A 633 -54.59 -5.25 -8.73
C ARG A 633 -53.52 -6.21 -8.21
N MET A 634 -53.54 -7.47 -8.65
CA MET A 634 -52.45 -8.43 -8.42
C MET A 634 -51.18 -7.98 -9.15
N ARG A 635 -51.26 -7.60 -10.44
CA ARG A 635 -50.10 -7.12 -11.21
C ARG A 635 -49.50 -5.82 -10.68
N SER A 636 -50.32 -4.91 -10.18
CA SER A 636 -49.85 -3.66 -9.59
C SER A 636 -49.34 -3.81 -8.16
N GLY A 637 -49.49 -4.99 -7.54
CA GLY A 637 -49.16 -5.24 -6.14
C GLY A 637 -50.08 -4.53 -5.14
N ASP A 638 -51.27 -4.08 -5.55
CA ASP A 638 -52.26 -3.49 -4.63
C ASP A 638 -52.83 -4.57 -3.68
N ILE A 639 -53.01 -5.78 -4.21
CA ILE A 639 -53.35 -6.98 -3.44
C ILE A 639 -52.30 -8.07 -3.71
N SER A 640 -51.92 -8.78 -2.65
CA SER A 640 -51.02 -9.95 -2.74
C SER A 640 -51.80 -11.27 -2.70
N LEU A 641 -53.09 -11.20 -2.34
CA LEU A 641 -54.01 -12.32 -2.23
C LEU A 641 -55.39 -11.92 -2.77
N ALA A 642 -55.97 -12.74 -3.64
CA ALA A 642 -57.37 -12.65 -4.03
C ALA A 642 -58.11 -13.93 -3.62
N ILE A 643 -59.36 -13.78 -3.20
CA ILE A 643 -60.26 -14.89 -2.84
C ILE A 643 -61.52 -14.76 -3.68
N GLU A 644 -61.98 -15.84 -4.30
CA GLU A 644 -63.20 -15.88 -5.10
C GLU A 644 -64.18 -16.85 -4.47
N ILE A 645 -65.35 -16.32 -4.12
CA ILE A 645 -66.46 -17.11 -3.59
C ILE A 645 -67.45 -17.34 -4.74
N PRO A 646 -67.75 -18.60 -5.10
CA PRO A 646 -68.64 -18.90 -6.22
C PRO A 646 -70.09 -18.56 -5.90
N PRO A 647 -70.96 -18.36 -6.92
CA PRO A 647 -72.37 -18.12 -6.69
C PRO A 647 -73.05 -19.36 -6.09
N GLY A 648 -73.93 -19.17 -5.09
CA GLY A 648 -74.65 -20.27 -4.43
C GLY A 648 -73.86 -20.93 -3.29
N PHE A 649 -72.71 -20.37 -2.90
CA PHE A 649 -71.83 -20.85 -1.83
C PHE A 649 -72.60 -21.19 -0.54
N ALA A 650 -73.41 -20.28 0.00
CA ALA A 650 -74.16 -20.54 1.24
C ALA A 650 -75.21 -21.65 1.10
N ARG A 651 -75.88 -21.70 -0.06
CA ARG A 651 -76.93 -22.69 -0.34
C ARG A 651 -76.34 -24.09 -0.45
N ASP A 652 -75.22 -24.21 -1.15
CA ASP A 652 -74.62 -25.49 -1.50
C ASP A 652 -73.87 -26.08 -0.30
N ILE A 653 -73.13 -25.26 0.45
CA ILE A 653 -72.53 -25.67 1.74
C ILE A 653 -73.61 -26.09 2.75
N GLY A 654 -74.70 -25.32 2.89
CA GLY A 654 -75.78 -25.65 3.82
C GLY A 654 -76.53 -26.95 3.49
N ARG A 655 -76.40 -27.47 2.27
CA ARG A 655 -76.94 -28.77 1.84
C ARG A 655 -75.94 -29.92 1.94
N GLY A 656 -74.71 -29.65 2.40
CA GLY A 656 -73.61 -30.61 2.40
C GLY A 656 -73.06 -30.92 1.01
N VAL A 657 -73.31 -30.05 0.01
CA VAL A 657 -72.71 -30.16 -1.32
C VAL A 657 -71.30 -29.55 -1.25
N PRO A 658 -70.25 -30.24 -1.74
CA PRO A 658 -68.91 -29.68 -1.79
C PRO A 658 -68.87 -28.41 -2.66
N VAL A 659 -68.22 -27.35 -2.16
CA VAL A 659 -68.02 -26.08 -2.87
C VAL A 659 -66.53 -25.75 -2.93
N GLU A 660 -66.07 -25.24 -4.07
CA GLU A 660 -64.68 -24.84 -4.29
C GLU A 660 -64.55 -23.32 -4.18
N ILE A 661 -63.68 -22.83 -3.30
CA ILE A 661 -63.31 -21.41 -3.20
C ILE A 661 -61.99 -21.23 -3.96
N GLY A 662 -61.95 -20.23 -4.84
CA GLY A 662 -60.72 -19.87 -5.53
C GLY A 662 -59.81 -19.02 -4.65
N VAL A 663 -58.50 -19.28 -4.70
CA VAL A 663 -57.49 -18.51 -3.97
C VAL A 663 -56.30 -18.26 -4.90
N TRP A 664 -55.99 -16.98 -5.15
CA TRP A 664 -54.85 -16.55 -5.96
C TRP A 664 -53.86 -15.84 -5.06
N ALA A 665 -52.67 -16.41 -4.88
CA ALA A 665 -51.59 -15.80 -4.11
C ALA A 665 -50.43 -15.42 -5.04
N ASP A 666 -49.74 -14.32 -4.74
CA ASP A 666 -48.52 -13.93 -5.45
C ASP A 666 -47.38 -14.93 -5.17
N GLY A 667 -47.01 -15.70 -6.20
CA GLY A 667 -45.94 -16.71 -6.16
C GLY A 667 -44.55 -16.19 -6.52
N SER A 668 -44.36 -14.89 -6.72
CA SER A 668 -43.05 -14.31 -7.05
C SER A 668 -42.00 -14.52 -5.94
N MET A 669 -42.46 -14.74 -4.70
CA MET A 669 -41.66 -15.16 -3.53
C MET A 669 -42.21 -16.49 -2.97
N PRO A 670 -41.63 -17.65 -3.36
CA PRO A 670 -42.17 -18.97 -2.99
C PRO A 670 -42.36 -19.18 -1.48
N ASP A 671 -41.37 -18.81 -0.66
CA ASP A 671 -41.42 -19.01 0.81
C ASP A 671 -42.56 -18.22 1.47
N ARG A 672 -42.80 -16.99 1.01
CA ARG A 672 -43.94 -16.18 1.47
C ARG A 672 -45.25 -16.80 1.01
N ALA A 673 -45.34 -17.19 -0.26
CA ALA A 673 -46.55 -17.80 -0.83
C ALA A 673 -46.95 -19.10 -0.11
N GLU A 674 -45.99 -19.96 0.23
CA GLU A 674 -46.22 -21.18 1.02
C GLU A 674 -46.75 -20.86 2.41
N THR A 675 -46.18 -19.83 3.06
CA THR A 675 -46.65 -19.33 4.37
C THR A 675 -48.09 -18.82 4.30
N VAL A 676 -48.44 -18.05 3.26
CA VAL A 676 -49.82 -17.58 3.01
C VAL A 676 -50.78 -18.76 2.87
N GLN A 677 -50.42 -19.75 2.05
CA GLN A 677 -51.24 -20.95 1.86
C GLN A 677 -51.45 -21.72 3.16
N GLY A 678 -50.41 -21.84 3.99
CA GLY A 678 -50.49 -22.46 5.32
C GLY A 678 -51.50 -21.75 6.23
N TYR A 679 -51.43 -20.42 6.33
CA TYR A 679 -52.36 -19.63 7.14
C TYR A 679 -53.81 -19.69 6.61
N LEU A 680 -54.01 -19.60 5.30
CA LEU A 680 -55.35 -19.70 4.71
C LEU A 680 -55.99 -21.06 4.95
N ARG A 681 -55.23 -22.16 4.80
CA ARG A 681 -55.73 -23.51 5.10
C ARG A 681 -56.13 -23.64 6.58
N ALA A 682 -55.31 -23.10 7.48
CA ALA A 682 -55.60 -23.14 8.91
C ALA A 682 -56.87 -22.36 9.28
N MET A 683 -57.03 -21.13 8.77
CA MET A 683 -58.24 -20.32 9.02
C MET A 683 -59.49 -20.90 8.36
N HIS A 684 -59.37 -21.40 7.13
CA HIS A 684 -60.47 -22.08 6.44
C HIS A 684 -60.94 -23.32 7.21
N GLY A 685 -60.01 -24.14 7.71
CA GLY A 685 -60.33 -25.28 8.57
C GLY A 685 -61.00 -24.88 9.88
N HIS A 686 -60.55 -23.79 10.51
CA HIS A 686 -61.17 -23.24 11.72
C HIS A 686 -62.61 -22.80 11.45
N TRP A 687 -62.83 -22.00 10.41
CA TRP A 687 -64.16 -21.53 10.00
C TRP A 687 -65.11 -22.68 9.70
N LEU A 688 -64.66 -23.71 8.95
CA LEU A 688 -65.46 -24.90 8.68
C LEU A 688 -65.91 -25.60 9.98
N SER A 689 -65.05 -25.69 10.99
CA SER A 689 -65.39 -26.31 12.27
C SER A 689 -66.45 -25.51 13.04
N GLU A 690 -66.36 -24.17 13.03
CA GLU A 690 -67.31 -23.30 13.69
C GLU A 690 -68.65 -23.31 12.97
N PHE A 691 -68.63 -23.19 11.64
CA PHE A 691 -69.81 -23.23 10.80
C PHE A 691 -70.58 -24.55 10.96
N ALA A 692 -69.89 -25.70 10.95
CA ALA A 692 -70.52 -26.99 11.13
C ALA A 692 -71.08 -27.19 12.56
N ARG A 693 -70.42 -26.62 13.59
CA ARG A 693 -70.93 -26.60 14.97
C ARG A 693 -72.22 -25.79 15.08
N GLU A 694 -72.28 -24.63 14.44
CA GLU A 694 -73.45 -23.74 14.46
C GLU A 694 -74.65 -24.35 13.72
N GLN A 695 -74.42 -25.03 12.59
CA GLN A 695 -75.51 -25.63 11.80
C GLN A 695 -76.07 -26.92 12.39
N THR A 696 -75.22 -27.78 12.96
CA THR A 696 -75.65 -29.11 13.41
C THR A 696 -75.87 -29.21 14.92
N GLY A 697 -75.41 -28.23 15.70
CA GLY A 697 -75.43 -28.25 17.17
C GLY A 697 -74.53 -29.32 17.80
N VAL A 698 -73.87 -30.13 16.97
CA VAL A 698 -72.95 -31.20 17.35
C VAL A 698 -71.54 -30.73 16.97
N ARG A 699 -70.57 -30.88 17.88
CA ARG A 699 -69.17 -30.67 17.48
C ARG A 699 -68.84 -31.71 16.42
N PRO A 700 -68.48 -31.31 15.19
CA PRO A 700 -68.11 -32.26 14.16
C PRO A 700 -66.93 -33.08 14.69
N THR A 701 -67.00 -34.41 14.63
CA THR A 701 -65.81 -35.27 14.67
C THR A 701 -65.07 -35.09 13.35
N ALA A 702 -64.48 -33.91 13.14
CA ALA A 702 -63.58 -33.65 12.03
C ALA A 702 -62.32 -34.49 12.25
N GLY A 703 -62.26 -35.67 11.63
CA GLY A 703 -61.13 -36.60 11.65
C GLY A 703 -60.84 -37.19 13.03
N ALA A 704 -60.79 -38.52 13.16
CA ALA A 704 -60.29 -39.17 14.38
C ALA A 704 -58.80 -38.86 14.69
N ILE A 705 -58.14 -38.03 13.86
CA ILE A 705 -56.74 -37.66 13.93
C ILE A 705 -56.64 -36.18 13.53
N ASP A 706 -56.28 -35.34 14.49
CA ASP A 706 -55.87 -33.96 14.29
C ASP A 706 -54.34 -33.88 14.34
N ILE A 707 -53.71 -33.29 13.32
CA ILE A 707 -52.26 -33.12 13.25
C ILE A 707 -51.97 -31.64 13.50
N GLU A 708 -51.81 -31.28 14.76
CA GLU A 708 -51.36 -29.94 15.13
C GLU A 708 -49.86 -29.79 14.89
N THR A 709 -49.48 -28.89 13.99
CA THR A 709 -48.07 -28.55 13.77
C THR A 709 -47.66 -27.45 14.74
N ARG A 710 -46.80 -27.78 15.71
CA ARG A 710 -46.26 -26.83 16.69
C ARG A 710 -44.75 -26.69 16.54
N TYR A 711 -44.28 -25.49 16.23
CA TYR A 711 -42.85 -25.19 16.19
C TYR A 711 -42.29 -25.15 17.61
N ARG A 712 -41.35 -26.07 17.92
CA ARG A 712 -40.70 -26.15 19.23
C ARG A 712 -39.74 -24.98 19.49
N TYR A 713 -39.13 -24.46 18.42
CA TYR A 713 -38.19 -23.35 18.45
C TYR A 713 -38.70 -22.28 17.50
N ASN A 714 -38.73 -21.02 17.94
CA ASN A 714 -39.33 -19.90 17.19
C ASN A 714 -40.81 -20.15 16.84
N PRO A 715 -41.73 -20.22 17.84
CA PRO A 715 -43.14 -20.56 17.63
C PRO A 715 -43.88 -19.59 16.69
N ASP A 716 -43.49 -18.30 16.71
CA ASP A 716 -44.04 -17.27 15.84
C ASP A 716 -43.42 -17.27 14.43
N VAL A 717 -42.45 -18.16 14.16
CA VAL A 717 -41.70 -18.23 12.88
C VAL A 717 -41.08 -16.88 12.51
N ALA A 718 -40.71 -16.07 13.50
CA ALA A 718 -40.17 -14.73 13.29
C ALA A 718 -38.81 -14.78 12.57
N SER A 719 -38.71 -14.09 11.44
CA SER A 719 -37.52 -14.02 10.58
C SER A 719 -36.32 -13.48 11.36
N LEU A 720 -36.54 -12.46 12.20
CA LEU A 720 -35.52 -11.85 13.04
C LEU A 720 -34.84 -12.85 13.99
N VAL A 721 -35.60 -13.79 14.57
CA VAL A 721 -35.08 -14.79 15.52
C VAL A 721 -34.21 -15.84 14.81
N ALA A 722 -34.46 -16.11 13.53
CA ALA A 722 -33.71 -17.08 12.74
C ALA A 722 -32.49 -16.49 12.03
N ILE A 723 -32.60 -15.26 11.51
CA ILE A 723 -31.62 -14.61 10.64
C ILE A 723 -30.53 -13.91 11.46
N THR A 724 -30.91 -13.14 12.50
CA THR A 724 -29.98 -12.35 13.32
C THR A 724 -28.81 -13.20 13.85
N PRO A 725 -29.03 -14.37 14.50
CA PRO A 725 -27.91 -15.21 14.97
C PRO A 725 -27.02 -15.75 13.84
N ALA A 726 -27.54 -15.89 12.62
CA ALA A 726 -26.82 -16.43 11.48
C ALA A 726 -26.02 -15.36 10.70
N VAL A 727 -26.42 -14.08 10.79
CA VAL A 727 -25.69 -12.95 10.20
C VAL A 727 -24.43 -12.60 10.99
N ILE A 728 -24.43 -12.71 12.33
CA ILE A 728 -23.27 -12.43 13.19
C ILE A 728 -22.00 -13.17 12.69
N PRO A 729 -22.01 -14.50 12.46
CA PRO A 729 -20.90 -15.23 11.82
C PRO A 729 -20.37 -14.60 10.53
N ILE A 730 -21.26 -14.17 9.62
CA ILE A 730 -20.87 -13.64 8.31
C ILE A 730 -20.11 -12.32 8.48
N LEU A 731 -20.64 -11.42 9.32
CA LEU A 731 -20.01 -10.12 9.60
C LEU A 731 -18.67 -10.27 10.32
N LEU A 732 -18.57 -11.21 11.26
CA LEU A 732 -17.33 -11.52 11.99
C LEU A 732 -16.29 -12.25 11.14
N MET A 733 -16.68 -12.85 10.02
CA MET A 733 -15.72 -13.37 9.04
C MET A 733 -15.22 -12.24 8.13
N MET A 734 -16.14 -11.45 7.57
CA MET A 734 -15.85 -10.51 6.49
C MET A 734 -14.82 -9.44 6.89
N PHE A 735 -15.13 -8.61 7.89
CA PHE A 735 -14.28 -7.46 8.22
C PHE A 735 -12.94 -7.86 8.85
N PRO A 736 -12.90 -8.76 9.86
CA PRO A 736 -11.63 -9.15 10.48
C PRO A 736 -10.67 -9.84 9.50
N ALA A 737 -11.16 -10.74 8.64
CA ALA A 737 -10.32 -11.38 7.63
C ALA A 737 -9.75 -10.36 6.65
N MET A 738 -10.60 -9.45 6.14
CA MET A 738 -10.20 -8.40 5.19
C MET A 738 -9.13 -7.47 5.76
N LEU A 739 -9.31 -7.01 7.00
CA LEU A 739 -8.36 -6.11 7.66
C LEU A 739 -7.03 -6.79 7.99
N THR A 740 -7.08 -8.05 8.38
CA THR A 740 -5.87 -8.81 8.67
C THR A 740 -5.09 -9.10 7.38
N ALA A 741 -5.77 -9.38 6.27
CA ALA A 741 -5.14 -9.52 4.96
C ALA A 741 -4.41 -8.22 4.54
N LEU A 742 -5.08 -7.08 4.72
CA LEU A 742 -4.52 -5.76 4.41
C LEU A 742 -3.27 -5.44 5.22
N SER A 743 -3.20 -5.89 6.48
CA SER A 743 -2.08 -5.61 7.40
C SER A 743 -0.71 -6.07 6.88
N VAL A 744 -0.67 -7.19 6.15
CA VAL A 744 0.56 -7.76 5.58
C VAL A 744 0.79 -7.21 4.17
N VAL A 745 -0.27 -7.13 3.35
CA VAL A 745 -0.13 -6.66 1.96
C VAL A 745 0.28 -5.19 1.90
N ARG A 746 -0.19 -4.36 2.84
CA ARG A 746 0.27 -2.98 2.98
C ARG A 746 1.79 -2.89 3.22
N GLU A 747 2.36 -3.77 4.03
CA GLU A 747 3.82 -3.78 4.24
C GLU A 747 4.58 -4.27 3.00
N LYS A 748 4.00 -5.18 2.22
CA LYS A 748 4.56 -5.60 0.93
C LYS A 748 4.57 -4.46 -0.07
N GLU A 749 3.48 -3.71 -0.19
CA GLU A 749 3.38 -2.57 -1.10
C GLU A 749 4.26 -1.39 -0.67
N LEU A 750 4.34 -1.10 0.64
CA LEU A 750 5.18 -0.01 1.16
C LEU A 750 6.68 -0.37 1.23
N GLY A 751 7.03 -1.64 1.06
CA GLY A 751 8.41 -2.15 1.14
C GLY A 751 8.91 -2.42 2.57
N SER A 752 8.16 -2.06 3.61
CA SER A 752 8.54 -2.29 5.01
C SER A 752 8.53 -3.78 5.41
N ILE A 753 7.99 -4.66 4.57
CA ILE A 753 8.11 -6.12 4.73
C ILE A 753 9.57 -6.59 4.76
N ILE A 754 10.50 -5.82 4.19
CA ILE A 754 11.92 -6.17 4.19
C ILE A 754 12.49 -6.28 5.60
N ASN A 755 11.97 -5.47 6.54
CA ASN A 755 12.31 -5.55 7.95
C ASN A 755 12.02 -6.94 8.52
N PHE A 756 10.95 -7.62 8.06
CA PHE A 756 10.66 -8.99 8.49
C PHE A 756 11.69 -9.99 7.96
N TYR A 757 12.24 -9.79 6.77
CA TYR A 757 13.24 -10.69 6.18
C TYR A 757 14.62 -10.57 6.81
N VAL A 758 15.05 -9.34 7.13
CA VAL A 758 16.40 -9.07 7.65
C VAL A 758 16.50 -9.06 9.18
N THR A 759 15.37 -9.08 9.90
CA THR A 759 15.38 -9.16 11.37
C THR A 759 15.36 -10.62 11.87
N PRO A 760 15.71 -10.86 13.15
CA PRO A 760 15.62 -12.19 13.76
C PRO A 760 14.19 -12.75 13.89
N ALA A 761 13.17 -12.04 13.42
CA ALA A 761 11.77 -12.47 13.50
C ALA A 761 11.51 -13.78 12.75
N ARG A 762 10.61 -14.61 13.29
CA ARG A 762 10.12 -15.83 12.62
C ARG A 762 8.73 -15.61 12.02
N PRO A 763 8.35 -16.36 10.96
CA PRO A 763 7.01 -16.24 10.37
C PRO A 763 5.88 -16.37 11.40
N VAL A 764 5.97 -17.33 12.32
CA VAL A 764 4.96 -17.51 13.38
C VAL A 764 4.86 -16.30 14.32
N GLU A 765 5.97 -15.65 14.65
CA GLU A 765 5.98 -14.49 15.54
C GLU A 765 5.40 -13.25 14.88
N PHE A 766 5.75 -13.07 13.60
CA PHE A 766 5.22 -12.00 12.75
C PHE A 766 3.70 -12.15 12.55
N LEU A 767 3.25 -13.34 12.18
CA LEU A 767 1.83 -13.64 11.93
C LEU A 767 0.98 -13.47 13.20
N LEU A 768 1.38 -14.08 14.33
CA LEU A 768 0.66 -13.95 15.60
C LEU A 768 0.65 -12.50 16.11
N GLY A 769 1.78 -11.80 15.97
CA GLY A 769 1.89 -10.40 16.36
C GLY A 769 0.95 -9.50 15.57
N LYS A 770 0.85 -9.71 14.25
CA LYS A 770 -0.12 -9.00 13.41
C LYS A 770 -1.56 -9.39 13.72
N GLN A 771 -1.83 -10.65 14.04
CA GLN A 771 -3.19 -11.15 14.27
C GLN A 771 -3.83 -10.61 15.56
N MET A 772 -3.08 -10.50 16.66
CA MET A 772 -3.63 -10.20 17.99
C MET A 772 -4.48 -8.93 18.06
N PRO A 773 -4.08 -7.77 17.50
CA PRO A 773 -4.87 -6.56 17.56
C PRO A 773 -6.21 -6.67 16.80
N TYR A 774 -6.23 -7.40 15.69
CA TYR A 774 -7.45 -7.65 14.92
C TYR A 774 -8.39 -8.63 15.63
N VAL A 775 -7.85 -9.61 16.35
CA VAL A 775 -8.66 -10.51 17.21
C VAL A 775 -9.33 -9.69 18.31
N ALA A 776 -8.60 -8.81 18.99
CA ALA A 776 -9.18 -7.92 20.01
C ALA A 776 -10.28 -7.02 19.43
N LEU A 777 -10.01 -6.38 18.28
CA LEU A 777 -10.99 -5.54 17.58
C LEU A 777 -12.25 -6.33 17.17
N ALA A 778 -12.09 -7.56 16.67
CA ALA A 778 -13.18 -8.42 16.28
C ALA A 778 -13.99 -8.96 17.47
N MET A 779 -13.37 -9.17 18.64
CA MET A 779 -14.10 -9.51 19.86
C MET A 779 -14.94 -8.34 20.38
N VAL A 780 -14.45 -7.11 20.26
CA VAL A 780 -15.27 -5.91 20.52
C VAL A 780 -16.44 -5.85 19.53
N ASN A 781 -16.19 -6.14 18.25
CA ASN A 781 -17.25 -6.20 17.24
C ASN A 781 -18.30 -7.29 17.56
N PHE A 782 -17.88 -8.48 17.99
CA PHE A 782 -18.79 -9.55 18.41
C PHE A 782 -19.68 -9.09 19.57
N LEU A 783 -19.10 -8.44 20.58
CA LEU A 783 -19.87 -7.91 21.71
C LEU A 783 -20.91 -6.89 21.23
N LEU A 784 -20.56 -5.98 20.32
CA LEU A 784 -21.50 -5.02 19.74
C LEU A 784 -22.63 -5.71 18.98
N LEU A 785 -22.32 -6.68 18.12
CA LEU A 785 -23.31 -7.43 17.34
C LEU A 785 -24.22 -8.28 18.24
N PHE A 786 -23.66 -8.88 19.29
CA PHE A 786 -24.42 -9.63 20.30
C PHE A 786 -25.39 -8.71 21.05
N LEU A 787 -24.91 -7.55 21.51
CA LEU A 787 -25.76 -6.57 22.20
C LEU A 787 -26.86 -6.04 21.27
N LEU A 788 -26.56 -5.81 20.00
CA LEU A 788 -27.56 -5.41 19.02
C LEU A 788 -28.63 -6.49 18.82
N ALA A 789 -28.24 -7.76 18.71
CA ALA A 789 -29.16 -8.90 18.63
C ALA A 789 -30.06 -9.02 19.86
N ALA A 790 -29.50 -8.89 21.07
CA ALA A 790 -30.23 -9.06 22.32
C ALA A 790 -31.10 -7.86 22.67
N VAL A 791 -30.63 -6.62 22.43
CA VAL A 791 -31.30 -5.39 22.91
C VAL A 791 -32.17 -4.75 21.83
N VAL A 792 -31.65 -4.58 20.62
CA VAL A 792 -32.37 -3.89 19.53
C VAL A 792 -33.34 -4.83 18.84
N PHE A 793 -32.86 -6.00 18.42
CA PHE A 793 -33.70 -7.01 17.78
C PHE A 793 -34.49 -7.88 18.76
N ARG A 794 -34.19 -7.78 20.07
CA ARG A 794 -34.85 -8.52 21.15
C ARG A 794 -34.89 -10.03 20.92
N VAL A 795 -33.84 -10.57 20.29
CA VAL A 795 -33.73 -12.01 20.06
C VAL A 795 -33.47 -12.71 21.39
N PRO A 796 -34.23 -13.75 21.73
CA PRO A 796 -34.05 -14.45 23.00
C PRO A 796 -32.67 -15.11 23.06
N VAL A 797 -32.03 -15.06 24.24
CA VAL A 797 -30.77 -15.76 24.52
C VAL A 797 -31.07 -16.84 25.55
N THR A 798 -31.24 -18.08 25.09
CA THR A 798 -31.73 -19.19 25.91
C THR A 798 -30.65 -20.15 26.41
N GLY A 799 -29.49 -20.17 25.75
CA GLY A 799 -28.38 -21.06 26.04
C GLY A 799 -27.23 -20.40 26.81
N ASN A 800 -26.06 -21.02 26.75
CA ASN A 800 -24.88 -20.57 27.50
C ASN A 800 -24.05 -19.51 26.75
N ILE A 801 -24.03 -18.29 27.28
CA ILE A 801 -23.28 -17.14 26.72
C ILE A 801 -21.75 -17.36 26.75
N LEU A 802 -21.23 -18.08 27.74
CA LEU A 802 -19.79 -18.38 27.82
C LEU A 802 -19.35 -19.30 26.67
N VAL A 803 -20.19 -20.27 26.31
CA VAL A 803 -19.94 -21.16 25.16
C VAL A 803 -19.96 -20.36 23.86
N LEU A 804 -20.92 -19.45 23.70
CA LEU A 804 -20.97 -18.55 22.53
C LEU A 804 -19.74 -17.65 22.45
N THR A 805 -19.31 -17.06 23.57
CA THR A 805 -18.11 -16.20 23.61
C THR A 805 -16.82 -16.98 23.31
N LEU A 806 -16.69 -18.21 23.84
CA LEU A 806 -15.55 -19.08 23.52
C LEU A 806 -15.55 -19.47 22.04
N ALA A 807 -16.71 -19.84 21.50
CA ALA A 807 -16.85 -20.14 20.09
C ALA A 807 -16.54 -18.92 19.21
N ALA A 808 -16.97 -17.73 19.60
CA ALA A 808 -16.67 -16.48 18.90
C ALA A 808 -15.17 -16.19 18.90
N PHE A 809 -14.48 -16.40 20.02
CA PHE A 809 -13.03 -16.25 20.09
C PHE A 809 -12.30 -17.22 19.15
N LEU A 810 -12.63 -18.50 19.17
CA LEU A 810 -12.06 -19.51 18.27
C LEU A 810 -12.37 -19.20 16.79
N TYR A 811 -13.58 -18.74 16.52
CA TYR A 811 -14.02 -18.35 15.18
C TYR A 811 -13.26 -17.13 14.65
N VAL A 812 -13.08 -16.10 15.48
CA VAL A 812 -12.33 -14.89 15.14
C VAL A 812 -10.84 -15.21 14.89
N LEU A 813 -10.26 -16.14 15.67
CA LEU A 813 -8.90 -16.64 15.40
C LEU A 813 -8.81 -17.29 14.03
N ALA A 814 -9.79 -18.13 13.65
CA ALA A 814 -9.83 -18.74 12.32
C ALA A 814 -10.05 -17.70 11.21
N ALA A 815 -10.97 -16.75 11.39
CA ALA A 815 -11.29 -15.71 10.41
C ALA A 815 -10.09 -14.80 10.11
N THR A 816 -9.41 -14.32 11.14
CA THR A 816 -8.20 -13.49 10.99
C THR A 816 -7.03 -14.28 10.40
N ALA A 817 -6.88 -15.57 10.74
CA ALA A 817 -5.88 -16.44 10.11
C ALA A 817 -6.16 -16.69 8.63
N LEU A 818 -7.44 -16.81 8.23
CA LEU A 818 -7.83 -16.92 6.83
C LEU A 818 -7.46 -15.64 6.04
N GLY A 819 -7.63 -14.47 6.66
CA GLY A 819 -7.13 -13.20 6.11
C GLY A 819 -5.61 -13.20 5.90
N LEU A 820 -4.85 -13.65 6.90
CA LEU A 820 -3.40 -13.82 6.77
C LEU A 820 -3.03 -14.80 5.65
N LEU A 821 -3.77 -15.89 5.49
CA LEU A 821 -3.56 -16.86 4.43
C LEU A 821 -3.65 -16.21 3.06
N PHE A 822 -4.74 -15.46 2.78
CA PHE A 822 -4.90 -14.71 1.53
C PHE A 822 -3.78 -13.69 1.28
N SER A 823 -3.28 -13.06 2.34
CA SER A 823 -2.18 -12.10 2.23
C SER A 823 -0.88 -12.73 1.72
N THR A 824 -0.66 -14.04 1.89
CA THR A 824 0.61 -14.68 1.55
C THR A 824 0.90 -14.66 0.04
N PHE A 825 -0.14 -14.82 -0.79
CA PHE A 825 -0.03 -14.90 -2.25
C PHE A 825 -0.45 -13.61 -2.99
N MET A 826 -0.97 -12.61 -2.27
CA MET A 826 -1.36 -11.32 -2.84
C MET A 826 -0.22 -10.30 -2.78
N ARG A 827 -0.08 -9.49 -3.84
CA ARG A 827 0.87 -8.38 -3.92
C ARG A 827 0.22 -7.00 -3.83
N SER A 828 -1.06 -6.89 -4.21
CA SER A 828 -1.80 -5.63 -4.16
C SER A 828 -2.91 -5.64 -3.10
N GLN A 829 -3.12 -4.52 -2.41
CA GLN A 829 -4.18 -4.30 -1.43
C GLN A 829 -5.55 -4.56 -2.05
N ILE A 830 -5.81 -4.04 -3.26
CA ILE A 830 -7.10 -4.22 -3.95
C ILE A 830 -7.35 -5.70 -4.22
N ALA A 831 -6.36 -6.40 -4.78
CA ALA A 831 -6.46 -7.84 -5.05
C ALA A 831 -6.69 -8.64 -3.75
N ALA A 832 -6.02 -8.26 -2.65
CA ALA A 832 -6.19 -8.90 -1.35
C ALA A 832 -7.59 -8.71 -0.76
N LEU A 833 -8.17 -7.51 -0.88
CA LEU A 833 -9.54 -7.23 -0.44
C LEU A 833 -10.54 -8.11 -1.20
N PHE A 834 -10.47 -8.13 -2.53
CA PHE A 834 -11.36 -8.95 -3.36
C PHE A 834 -11.20 -10.45 -3.12
N ALA A 835 -9.95 -10.95 -3.10
CA ALA A 835 -9.68 -12.37 -2.88
C ALA A 835 -10.17 -12.83 -1.51
N THR A 836 -9.93 -12.02 -0.46
CA THR A 836 -10.41 -12.33 0.89
C THR A 836 -11.92 -12.27 0.94
N MET A 837 -12.57 -11.28 0.32
CA MET A 837 -14.03 -11.16 0.28
C MET A 837 -14.68 -12.37 -0.41
N LEU A 838 -14.22 -12.74 -1.61
CA LEU A 838 -14.74 -13.90 -2.35
C LEU A 838 -14.49 -15.21 -1.59
N GLY A 839 -13.27 -15.39 -1.09
CA GLY A 839 -12.86 -16.58 -0.36
C GLY A 839 -13.49 -16.74 1.02
N THR A 840 -14.05 -15.66 1.59
CA THR A 840 -14.68 -15.68 2.90
C THR A 840 -16.20 -15.66 2.85
N ILE A 841 -16.79 -14.71 2.11
CA ILE A 841 -18.23 -14.46 2.10
C ILE A 841 -18.96 -15.57 1.36
N LEU A 842 -18.51 -15.93 0.15
CA LEU A 842 -19.25 -16.92 -0.66
C LEU A 842 -19.38 -18.27 0.05
N PRO A 843 -18.32 -18.84 0.65
CA PRO A 843 -18.47 -20.08 1.41
C PRO A 843 -19.32 -19.92 2.68
N ALA A 844 -19.21 -18.76 3.35
CA ALA A 844 -20.01 -18.46 4.54
C ALA A 844 -21.51 -18.35 4.24
N THR A 845 -21.90 -17.73 3.12
CA THR A 845 -23.31 -17.53 2.78
C THR A 845 -23.93 -18.74 2.10
N GLN A 846 -23.21 -19.40 1.18
CA GLN A 846 -23.76 -20.46 0.35
C GLN A 846 -23.70 -21.85 1.00
N PHE A 847 -22.63 -22.18 1.73
CA PHE A 847 -22.40 -23.55 2.19
C PHE A 847 -22.50 -23.74 3.70
N SER A 848 -22.52 -22.67 4.49
CA SER A 848 -22.37 -22.76 5.96
C SER A 848 -23.69 -22.83 6.73
N GLY A 849 -24.82 -23.11 6.09
CA GLY A 849 -26.12 -23.20 6.79
C GLY A 849 -26.89 -21.89 6.90
N PHE A 850 -26.45 -20.81 6.24
CA PHE A 850 -27.16 -19.52 6.25
C PHE A 850 -28.45 -19.59 5.41
N ILE A 851 -28.33 -19.87 4.11
CA ILE A 851 -29.46 -20.07 3.18
C ILE A 851 -29.96 -21.52 3.25
N THR A 852 -29.08 -22.47 2.93
CA THR A 852 -29.42 -23.90 2.90
C THR A 852 -28.76 -24.62 4.07
N PRO A 853 -29.51 -25.40 4.88
CA PRO A 853 -28.94 -26.18 5.97
C PRO A 853 -27.82 -27.12 5.50
N VAL A 854 -26.73 -27.21 6.25
CA VAL A 854 -25.57 -28.06 5.91
C VAL A 854 -25.96 -29.54 5.78
N SER A 855 -26.98 -29.98 6.53
CA SER A 855 -27.52 -31.34 6.45
C SER A 855 -28.16 -31.69 5.10
N SER A 856 -28.66 -30.68 4.37
CA SER A 856 -29.33 -30.84 3.08
C SER A 856 -28.38 -30.71 1.89
N LEU A 857 -27.13 -30.29 2.12
CA LEU A 857 -26.11 -30.23 1.07
C LEU A 857 -25.54 -31.62 0.80
N GLU A 858 -25.18 -31.86 -0.47
CA GLU A 858 -24.51 -33.08 -0.91
C GLU A 858 -23.12 -32.79 -1.49
N GLY A 859 -22.30 -33.85 -1.58
CA GLY A 859 -20.96 -33.79 -2.19
C GLY A 859 -20.03 -32.73 -1.56
N VAL A 860 -19.39 -31.92 -2.41
CA VAL A 860 -18.40 -30.91 -2.01
C VAL A 860 -19.01 -29.80 -1.14
N GLY A 861 -20.27 -29.42 -1.39
CA GLY A 861 -20.95 -28.39 -0.60
C GLY A 861 -21.07 -28.76 0.88
N LYS A 862 -21.40 -30.03 1.16
CA LYS A 862 -21.46 -30.56 2.54
C LYS A 862 -20.10 -30.58 3.23
N LEU A 863 -19.05 -30.95 2.49
CA LEU A 863 -17.68 -30.94 3.01
C LEU A 863 -17.25 -29.53 3.39
N ILE A 864 -17.49 -28.55 2.51
CA ILE A 864 -17.19 -27.14 2.79
C ILE A 864 -18.00 -26.67 4.00
N GLY A 865 -19.31 -26.90 4.02
CA GLY A 865 -20.18 -26.45 5.12
C GLY A 865 -19.85 -27.04 6.50
N SER A 866 -19.28 -28.25 6.55
CA SER A 866 -18.92 -28.93 7.80
C SER A 866 -17.54 -28.55 8.35
N VAL A 867 -16.58 -28.27 7.46
CA VAL A 867 -15.19 -27.94 7.83
C VAL A 867 -14.97 -26.43 7.93
N TYR A 868 -15.61 -25.66 7.06
CA TYR A 868 -15.40 -24.21 6.99
C TYR A 868 -15.90 -23.55 8.29
N PRO A 869 -15.11 -22.66 8.95
CA PRO A 869 -15.41 -22.20 10.31
C PRO A 869 -16.81 -21.59 10.50
N ALA A 870 -17.41 -21.01 9.46
CA ALA A 870 -18.72 -20.38 9.57
C ALA A 870 -19.84 -21.38 9.86
N GLY A 871 -19.76 -22.62 9.36
CA GLY A 871 -20.81 -23.63 9.56
C GLY A 871 -20.98 -24.05 11.03
N PRO A 872 -19.90 -24.52 11.69
CA PRO A 872 -19.91 -24.81 13.12
C PRO A 872 -20.33 -23.61 13.96
N PHE A 873 -19.88 -22.40 13.63
CA PHE A 873 -20.24 -21.19 14.40
C PHE A 873 -21.70 -20.76 14.21
N ILE A 874 -22.28 -20.86 13.00
CA ILE A 874 -23.72 -20.66 12.76
C ILE A 874 -24.55 -21.64 13.59
N THR A 875 -24.12 -22.90 13.68
CA THR A 875 -24.78 -23.96 14.46
C THR A 875 -24.78 -23.61 15.95
N ILE A 876 -23.63 -23.19 16.49
CA ILE A 876 -23.50 -22.74 17.88
C ILE A 876 -24.34 -21.49 18.15
N SER A 877 -24.26 -20.49 17.28
CA SER A 877 -24.99 -19.22 17.41
C SER A 877 -26.51 -19.46 17.47
N ARG A 878 -27.10 -20.15 16.48
CA ARG A 878 -28.52 -20.51 16.50
C ARG A 878 -28.89 -21.38 17.70
N GLY A 879 -27.98 -22.28 18.12
CA GLY A 879 -28.15 -23.14 19.29
C GLY A 879 -28.31 -22.36 20.60
N VAL A 880 -27.47 -21.36 20.81
CA VAL A 880 -27.45 -20.53 22.03
C VAL A 880 -28.59 -19.51 22.04
N PHE A 881 -28.92 -18.89 20.91
CA PHE A 881 -30.04 -17.95 20.85
C PHE A 881 -31.39 -18.71 20.98
N SER A 882 -31.63 -19.73 20.16
CA SER A 882 -32.99 -20.26 19.97
C SER A 882 -33.26 -21.64 20.59
N LYS A 883 -32.24 -22.44 20.96
CA LYS A 883 -32.42 -23.86 21.35
C LYS A 883 -32.00 -24.21 22.78
N ALA A 884 -31.57 -23.24 23.59
CA ALA A 884 -31.08 -23.43 24.96
C ALA A 884 -29.92 -24.43 25.10
N LEU A 885 -29.09 -24.58 24.06
CA LEU A 885 -28.00 -25.56 24.06
C LEU A 885 -26.86 -25.17 25.01
N GLY A 886 -26.33 -26.16 25.73
CA GLY A 886 -25.21 -26.03 26.65
C GLY A 886 -23.87 -26.45 26.03
N PHE A 887 -22.84 -26.54 26.88
CA PHE A 887 -21.49 -26.93 26.44
C PHE A 887 -21.43 -28.35 25.85
N PHE A 888 -22.07 -29.32 26.52
CA PHE A 888 -22.03 -30.73 26.10
C PHE A 888 -22.74 -30.97 24.77
N ASP A 889 -23.79 -30.20 24.47
CA ASP A 889 -24.53 -30.30 23.20
C ASP A 889 -23.74 -29.73 22.01
N LEU A 890 -22.77 -28.84 22.29
CA LEU A 890 -22.05 -28.05 21.29
C LEU A 890 -20.56 -28.44 21.18
N ILE A 891 -20.14 -29.50 21.86
CA ILE A 891 -18.73 -29.90 21.89
C ILE A 891 -18.18 -30.26 20.49
N GLY A 892 -18.99 -30.92 19.64
CA GLY A 892 -18.60 -31.28 18.29
C GLY A 892 -18.25 -30.05 17.44
N PRO A 893 -19.19 -29.12 17.22
CA PRO A 893 -18.91 -27.86 16.52
C PRO A 893 -17.76 -27.05 17.14
N LEU A 894 -17.63 -27.04 18.47
CA LEU A 894 -16.56 -26.33 19.17
C LEU A 894 -15.17 -26.92 18.86
N LEU A 895 -15.05 -28.25 18.81
CA LEU A 895 -13.82 -28.94 18.44
C LEU A 895 -13.41 -28.66 16.99
N THR A 896 -14.37 -28.60 16.06
CA THR A 896 -14.09 -28.21 14.67
C THR A 896 -13.52 -26.79 14.59
N LEU A 897 -14.09 -25.83 15.34
CA LEU A 897 -13.55 -24.47 15.42
C LEU A 897 -12.16 -24.43 16.06
N ALA A 898 -11.95 -25.18 17.14
CA ALA A 898 -10.67 -25.26 17.84
C ALA A 898 -9.56 -25.83 16.94
N ALA A 899 -9.89 -26.77 16.05
CA ALA A 899 -8.95 -27.35 15.08
C ALA A 899 -8.65 -26.42 13.90
N ALA A 900 -9.59 -25.55 13.50
CA ALA A 900 -9.44 -24.71 12.32
C ALA A 900 -8.27 -23.72 12.43
N PHE A 901 -8.13 -23.04 13.58
CA PHE A 901 -7.06 -22.06 13.78
C PHE A 901 -5.64 -22.64 13.65
N PRO A 902 -5.23 -23.71 14.38
CA PRO A 902 -3.88 -24.26 14.26
C PRO A 902 -3.58 -24.78 12.85
N ILE A 903 -4.56 -25.37 12.15
CA ILE A 903 -4.40 -25.80 10.75
C ILE A 903 -4.12 -24.60 9.84
N LEU A 904 -4.93 -23.53 9.94
CA LEU A 904 -4.75 -22.31 9.16
C LEU A 904 -3.41 -21.64 9.49
N LEU A 905 -3.01 -21.59 10.76
CA LEU A 905 -1.74 -21.01 11.19
C LEU A 905 -0.55 -21.78 10.62
N VAL A 906 -0.57 -23.12 10.66
CA VAL A 906 0.48 -23.97 10.05
C VAL A 906 0.56 -23.70 8.55
N LEU A 907 -0.58 -23.64 7.86
CA LEU A 907 -0.62 -23.32 6.44
C LEU A 907 -0.05 -21.92 6.14
N CYS A 908 -0.41 -20.91 6.95
CA CYS A 908 0.15 -19.56 6.84
C CYS A 908 1.66 -19.57 7.02
N VAL A 909 2.18 -20.27 8.04
CA VAL A 909 3.62 -20.37 8.32
C VAL A 909 4.36 -21.08 7.17
N MET A 910 3.78 -22.14 6.60
CA MET A 910 4.38 -22.86 5.47
C MET A 910 4.44 -22.01 4.19
N LEU A 911 3.41 -21.19 3.95
CA LEU A 911 3.33 -20.34 2.75
C LEU A 911 4.07 -19.00 2.90
N THR A 912 4.24 -18.52 4.14
CA THR A 912 4.99 -17.29 4.43
C THR A 912 6.48 -17.55 4.32
N LYS A 913 7.07 -17.10 3.22
CA LYS A 913 8.52 -17.21 3.00
C LYS A 913 9.25 -16.15 3.81
N LYS A 914 10.38 -16.54 4.42
CA LYS A 914 11.29 -15.62 5.13
C LYS A 914 12.26 -14.89 4.18
N GLN A 915 12.23 -15.22 2.89
CA GLN A 915 13.04 -14.59 1.86
C GLN A 915 12.18 -14.33 0.63
N GLU A 916 12.45 -13.23 -0.04
CA GLU A 916 11.88 -12.92 -1.33
C GLU A 916 12.47 -13.85 -2.41
N ARG A 917 11.67 -14.21 -3.42
CA ARG A 917 12.11 -15.04 -4.56
C ARG A 917 12.45 -14.18 -5.76
#